data_AF-A0A353BF57-F1
#
_entry.id   AF-A0A353BF57-F1
#
_cell.length_a   1.000
_cell.length_b   1.000
_cell.length_c   1.000
_cell.angle_alpha   90.00
_cell.angle_beta   90.00
_cell.angle_gamma   90.00
#
_symmetry.space_group_name_H-M   'P 1'
#
loop_
_entity.id
_entity.type
_entity.pdbx_description
1 polymer ?
#
loop_
_entity_poly.entity_id
_entity_poly.type
_entity_poly.pdbx_seq_one_letter_code
_entity_poly.pdbx_strand_id
1 'polypeptide(L)'
;MIRSIFLITLSVLASIGHGKAPPIQSINKLSWGAENGRQVALLSPEQEVAAQEVFSFALWIRLSGEGEGHPSLATNKLWDGSEIVDLLSTSNMGITLKGGVDRGWALAVQPNGSWAWNTGNGKSRLDYLPTVARQPILDDRWHLLAFSIDETLNEARLYYDGVNVAIYSINGFTGLSDGLRATVGGDRVNNPPDTPVSGTLANARLWNRKLSDEEVFSIYCERYPNARQGASAEHVEEIKVLSWNIWHGARHPGTKKGIQQAVDIIRSTEADVITMQETYGSGPAIADQLGYYFYLRSSNLSILSRYPIEDTHDLYQPFRLGGASLRLSPSQQLNVFSLWIHYLPAWRSDAYQSTATAEALVDGEWKTRAKEIQEILKELQPFIENSDKVPLIVGGDFNSPSILDWTESTESWHNGLAVEWPVSEQMLEQGFVDSYRYIHSNPLEHAAHEKWNGDAKKLTHRIDYIYSQGESIKTLSSQMMNDHNGEWPSDHPAVLTTYRMPTKPMRVITYNVLEGFRGERGEERRKRVAAWLRKQEPAVVAFQELNGYSQERLQREASLWSHKYAETLKEDGYIVGLTSRSPIEVVERLRQRMHHGMLHCRTGGIDYLVIHLSPFRFKHRQKEAELIIERVKKVRAENRPVVVLGDFNAYSPSDRHLHTKNLELLHRLAASDARHDHVENLDRGKIDYSVMQSLLQIGLVDAYERNETVGETTKPRIDFILVSPDLAERNSAARWFTTKAHEEMSDHFPVSADFRLPAISSKQ
;
A
#
# COMPACT_ATOMS: atom_id res chain seq x y z
N MET A 1 -20.16 -38.22 -27.65
CA MET A 1 -19.00 -38.00 -26.75
C MET A 1 -18.75 -36.51 -26.72
N ILE A 2 -19.18 -35.88 -25.62
CA ILE A 2 -19.80 -34.55 -25.57
C ILE A 2 -19.36 -33.88 -24.26
N ARG A 3 -18.82 -32.64 -24.36
CA ARG A 3 -18.87 -31.50 -23.39
C ARG A 3 -18.18 -31.70 -22.01
N SER A 4 -17.58 -30.72 -21.31
CA SER A 4 -17.69 -29.25 -21.24
C SER A 4 -16.34 -28.72 -20.70
N ILE A 5 -15.61 -27.79 -21.33
CA ILE A 5 -15.73 -26.32 -21.22
C ILE A 5 -16.41 -25.85 -19.92
N PHE A 6 -15.62 -25.53 -18.90
CA PHE A 6 -16.02 -24.53 -17.89
C PHE A 6 -15.35 -23.20 -18.25
N LEU A 7 -16.04 -22.48 -19.13
CA LEU A 7 -15.96 -21.03 -19.23
C LEU A 7 -16.31 -20.47 -17.85
N ILE A 8 -15.32 -20.04 -17.08
CA ILE A 8 -15.56 -19.00 -16.09
C ILE A 8 -15.35 -17.68 -16.84
N THR A 9 -16.40 -17.29 -17.56
CA THR A 9 -16.67 -15.87 -17.80
C THR A 9 -16.79 -15.20 -16.45
N LEU A 10 -15.71 -14.61 -15.95
CA LEU A 10 -15.82 -13.47 -15.06
C LEU A 10 -16.32 -12.29 -15.92
N SER A 11 -17.62 -12.32 -16.22
CA SER A 11 -18.36 -11.10 -16.45
C SER A 11 -18.37 -10.36 -15.12
N VAL A 12 -17.33 -9.55 -14.89
CA VAL A 12 -17.45 -8.41 -13.98
C VAL A 12 -18.55 -7.57 -14.60
N LEU A 13 -19.75 -7.71 -14.02
CA LEU A 13 -20.85 -6.80 -14.25
C LEU A 13 -20.32 -5.40 -14.01
N ALA A 14 -20.19 -4.68 -15.11
CA ALA A 14 -20.20 -3.24 -15.15
C ALA A 14 -21.44 -2.75 -14.40
N SER A 15 -21.27 -2.42 -13.13
CA SER A 15 -22.19 -1.52 -12.43
C SER A 15 -21.46 -0.78 -11.31
N ILE A 16 -20.58 0.14 -11.71
CA ILE A 16 -20.51 1.44 -11.05
C ILE A 16 -20.65 2.46 -12.16
N GLY A 17 -21.90 2.86 -12.39
CA GLY A 17 -22.21 3.98 -13.28
C GLY A 17 -21.73 5.27 -12.63
N HIS A 18 -20.52 5.70 -12.98
CA HIS A 18 -20.17 7.11 -13.14
C HIS A 18 -19.73 7.22 -14.60
N GLY A 19 -20.47 7.98 -15.41
CA GLY A 19 -20.25 8.05 -16.85
C GLY A 19 -18.83 8.51 -17.18
N LYS A 20 -18.01 7.60 -17.73
CA LYS A 20 -16.73 7.95 -18.35
C LYS A 20 -17.04 8.76 -19.59
N ALA A 21 -17.02 10.09 -19.47
CA ALA A 21 -17.26 10.98 -20.60
C ALA A 21 -16.36 10.57 -21.79
N PRO A 22 -16.90 10.50 -23.01
CA PRO A 22 -16.11 10.18 -24.20
C PRO A 22 -15.02 11.23 -24.42
N PRO A 23 -13.96 10.92 -25.20
CA PRO A 23 -12.98 11.93 -25.58
C PRO A 23 -13.68 13.11 -26.26
N ILE A 24 -13.22 14.32 -25.98
CA ILE A 24 -13.75 15.53 -26.62
C ILE A 24 -13.31 15.65 -28.08
N GLN A 25 -12.24 14.93 -28.47
CA GLN A 25 -11.81 14.82 -29.85
C GLN A 25 -11.14 13.48 -30.15
N SER A 26 -11.25 13.04 -31.40
CA SER A 26 -10.48 11.93 -31.94
C SER A 26 -9.93 12.20 -33.34
N ILE A 27 -8.71 11.72 -33.61
CA ILE A 27 -8.14 11.58 -34.95
C ILE A 27 -8.00 10.08 -35.23
N ASN A 28 -8.64 9.60 -36.29
CA ASN A 28 -8.75 8.16 -36.54
C ASN A 28 -7.43 7.52 -36.98
N LYS A 29 -6.77 8.07 -38.02
CA LYS A 29 -5.55 7.50 -38.58
C LYS A 29 -4.77 8.52 -39.41
N LEU A 30 -3.44 8.53 -39.25
CA LEU A 30 -2.46 9.17 -40.11
C LEU A 30 -1.38 8.17 -40.49
N SER A 31 -0.86 8.20 -41.71
CA SER A 31 0.20 7.29 -42.15
C SER A 31 1.13 7.99 -43.12
N TRP A 32 2.43 7.68 -43.03
CA TRP A 32 3.46 8.21 -43.92
C TRP A 32 4.59 7.19 -44.12
N GLY A 33 5.39 7.36 -45.17
CA GLY A 33 6.49 6.47 -45.53
C GLY A 33 7.43 7.11 -46.54
N ALA A 34 8.43 6.36 -47.01
CA ALA A 34 9.49 6.90 -47.87
C ALA A 34 9.01 7.61 -49.16
N GLU A 35 7.82 7.27 -49.65
CA GLU A 35 7.24 7.87 -50.87
C GLU A 35 6.20 8.96 -50.58
N ASN A 36 5.76 9.12 -49.33
CA ASN A 36 4.67 10.03 -48.94
C ASN A 36 5.10 10.89 -47.76
N GLY A 37 5.09 12.21 -47.95
CA GLY A 37 5.43 13.16 -46.89
C GLY A 37 4.52 13.04 -45.66
N ARG A 38 5.05 13.51 -44.54
CA ARG A 38 4.41 13.42 -43.23
C ARG A 38 3.06 14.17 -43.20
N GLN A 39 1.98 13.47 -42.82
CA GLN A 39 0.65 14.07 -42.70
C GLN A 39 0.45 14.67 -41.30
N VAL A 40 0.02 15.93 -41.24
CA VAL A 40 -0.34 16.59 -39.98
C VAL A 40 -1.84 16.80 -39.90
N ALA A 41 -2.43 16.39 -38.77
CA ALA A 41 -3.81 16.74 -38.43
C ALA A 41 -3.85 17.71 -37.25
N LEU A 42 -4.79 18.65 -37.31
CA LEU A 42 -5.06 19.61 -36.25
C LEU A 42 -6.10 19.04 -35.29
N LEU A 43 -5.86 19.20 -33.99
CA LEU A 43 -6.92 19.13 -32.99
C LEU A 43 -7.80 20.40 -33.11
N SER A 44 -9.11 20.27 -32.89
CA SER A 44 -10.14 21.23 -33.32
C SER A 44 -10.27 22.39 -32.33
N PRO A 45 -10.36 23.64 -32.82
CA PRO A 45 -10.35 24.87 -32.00
C PRO A 45 -11.55 25.08 -31.07
N GLU A 46 -12.73 24.58 -31.46
CA GLU A 46 -14.00 24.98 -30.84
C GLU A 46 -14.25 24.30 -29.48
N GLN A 47 -13.39 23.37 -29.07
CA GLN A 47 -13.44 22.69 -27.76
C GLN A 47 -12.08 22.58 -27.08
N GLU A 48 -11.03 23.17 -27.66
CA GLU A 48 -9.70 23.30 -27.07
C GLU A 48 -9.65 24.40 -25.98
N VAL A 49 -10.80 25.07 -25.74
CA VAL A 49 -11.05 26.20 -24.83
C VAL A 49 -9.87 26.47 -23.90
N ALA A 50 -9.01 27.41 -24.31
CA ALA A 50 -8.04 28.14 -23.50
C ALA A 50 -7.62 27.48 -22.17
N ALA A 51 -6.39 26.96 -22.11
CA ALA A 51 -5.68 26.75 -20.84
C ALA A 51 -6.47 25.90 -19.81
N GLN A 52 -6.86 24.68 -20.16
CA GLN A 52 -7.41 23.77 -19.15
C GLN A 52 -6.29 23.32 -18.20
N GLU A 53 -6.46 23.67 -16.93
CA GLU A 53 -5.62 23.25 -15.81
C GLU A 53 -5.53 21.72 -15.67
N VAL A 54 -6.47 20.95 -16.25
CA VAL A 54 -6.48 19.48 -16.18
C VAL A 54 -6.89 18.84 -17.51
N PHE A 55 -6.06 17.98 -18.09
CA PHE A 55 -6.36 17.25 -19.34
C PHE A 55 -5.59 15.94 -19.48
N SER A 56 -6.01 15.07 -20.40
CA SER A 56 -5.28 13.86 -20.78
C SER A 56 -5.23 13.68 -22.29
N PHE A 57 -4.14 13.10 -22.78
CA PHE A 57 -3.94 12.78 -24.18
C PHE A 57 -3.46 11.33 -24.34
N ALA A 58 -3.97 10.63 -25.35
CA ALA A 58 -3.54 9.28 -25.70
C ALA A 58 -3.42 9.12 -27.21
N LEU A 59 -2.42 8.35 -27.66
CA LEU A 59 -2.11 8.15 -29.08
C LEU A 59 -1.56 6.73 -29.31
N TRP A 60 -2.13 6.03 -30.29
CA TRP A 60 -1.57 4.78 -30.78
C TRP A 60 -0.54 5.03 -31.87
N ILE A 61 0.60 4.38 -31.77
CA ILE A 61 1.70 4.49 -32.74
C ILE A 61 2.14 3.10 -33.20
N ARG A 62 2.54 2.99 -34.46
CA ARG A 62 3.30 1.86 -35.01
C ARG A 62 4.32 2.42 -35.98
N LEU A 63 5.58 2.45 -35.57
CA LEU A 63 6.63 3.16 -36.28
C LEU A 63 7.82 2.24 -36.56
N SER A 64 8.59 2.57 -37.59
CA SER A 64 9.83 1.89 -37.99
C SER A 64 10.80 2.89 -38.62
N GLY A 65 12.07 2.51 -38.72
CA GLY A 65 13.13 3.35 -39.30
C GLY A 65 14.11 3.86 -38.25
N GLU A 66 14.76 4.99 -38.53
CA GLU A 66 15.80 5.58 -37.67
C GLU A 66 15.30 6.84 -36.97
N GLY A 67 15.55 6.93 -35.67
CA GLY A 67 15.28 8.14 -34.90
C GLY A 67 16.38 9.16 -35.16
N GLU A 68 16.15 10.14 -36.03
CA GLU A 68 17.04 11.30 -36.15
C GLU A 68 16.26 12.59 -35.95
N GLY A 69 16.86 13.60 -35.29
CA GLY A 69 16.29 14.95 -35.22
C GLY A 69 15.10 15.16 -34.26
N HIS A 70 14.70 14.14 -33.49
CA HIS A 70 13.57 14.19 -32.54
C HIS A 70 12.21 14.58 -33.14
N PRO A 71 11.71 13.93 -34.21
CA PRO A 71 10.47 14.32 -34.86
C PRO A 71 9.27 14.22 -33.91
N SER A 72 8.45 15.27 -33.87
CA SER A 72 7.27 15.37 -33.01
C SER A 72 6.19 14.38 -33.45
N LEU A 73 5.71 13.51 -32.56
CA LEU A 73 4.55 12.64 -32.80
C LEU A 73 3.24 13.40 -32.60
N ALA A 74 3.20 14.23 -31.56
CA ALA A 74 2.14 15.16 -31.28
C ALA A 74 2.68 16.32 -30.45
N THR A 75 2.25 17.55 -30.73
CA THR A 75 2.71 18.73 -29.99
C THR A 75 1.73 19.89 -30.12
N ASN A 76 1.70 20.77 -29.13
CA ASN A 76 1.04 22.07 -29.21
C ASN A 76 2.03 23.24 -29.24
N LYS A 77 3.31 23.00 -29.55
CA LYS A 77 4.33 24.03 -29.67
C LYS A 77 5.19 23.83 -30.91
N LEU A 78 6.03 24.82 -31.22
CA LEU A 78 7.08 24.66 -32.22
C LEU A 78 8.13 23.69 -31.68
N TRP A 79 8.48 22.67 -32.47
CA TRP A 79 9.37 21.61 -32.01
C TRP A 79 10.36 21.23 -33.09
N ASP A 80 9.87 20.79 -34.24
CA ASP A 80 10.67 20.26 -35.34
C ASP A 80 11.54 21.37 -35.95
N GLY A 81 12.83 21.09 -36.15
CA GLY A 81 13.81 22.03 -36.71
C GLY A 81 14.50 22.96 -35.69
N SER A 82 14.20 22.81 -34.39
CA SER A 82 15.02 23.40 -33.34
C SER A 82 16.43 22.80 -33.30
N GLU A 83 17.40 23.57 -32.82
CA GLU A 83 18.78 23.12 -32.59
C GLU A 83 18.81 21.96 -31.58
N ILE A 84 19.57 20.89 -31.87
CA ILE A 84 19.82 19.81 -30.91
C ILE A 84 20.82 20.30 -29.86
N VAL A 85 20.50 20.10 -28.58
CA VAL A 85 21.33 20.49 -27.44
C VAL A 85 21.52 19.33 -26.47
N ASP A 86 22.68 19.31 -25.81
CA ASP A 86 22.98 18.40 -24.71
C ASP A 86 22.75 19.13 -23.37
N LEU A 87 21.85 18.59 -22.54
CA LEU A 87 21.46 19.20 -21.26
C LEU A 87 22.28 18.71 -20.07
N LEU A 88 23.33 17.91 -20.30
CA LEU A 88 24.18 17.38 -19.22
C LEU A 88 24.81 18.45 -18.33
N SER A 89 25.02 19.66 -18.84
CA SER A 89 25.56 20.80 -18.09
C SER A 89 24.52 21.59 -17.30
N THR A 90 23.22 21.31 -17.43
CA THR A 90 22.13 22.14 -16.90
C THR A 90 21.29 21.43 -15.82
N SER A 91 21.92 20.62 -14.97
CA SER A 91 21.23 19.82 -13.93
C SER A 91 20.10 18.92 -14.47
N ASN A 92 20.17 18.59 -15.77
CA ASN A 92 19.27 17.70 -16.49
C ASN A 92 20.09 16.59 -17.17
N MET A 93 19.41 15.69 -17.89
CA MET A 93 20.03 14.62 -18.67
C MET A 93 19.55 14.63 -20.11
N GLY A 94 20.44 14.17 -20.99
CA GLY A 94 20.10 13.75 -22.34
C GLY A 94 20.19 14.82 -23.41
N ILE A 95 20.05 14.35 -24.65
CA ILE A 95 20.08 15.15 -25.87
C ILE A 95 18.63 15.36 -26.30
N THR A 96 18.29 16.59 -26.66
CA THR A 96 16.92 16.99 -27.03
C THR A 96 16.96 18.32 -27.80
N LEU A 97 15.81 18.87 -28.16
CA LEU A 97 15.70 20.10 -28.93
C LEU A 97 15.67 21.35 -28.07
N LYS A 98 16.41 22.40 -28.43
CA LYS A 98 16.47 23.70 -27.74
C LYS A 98 15.08 24.32 -27.52
N GLY A 99 14.18 24.19 -28.51
CA GLY A 99 12.79 24.62 -28.43
C GLY A 99 11.96 23.91 -27.36
N GLY A 100 12.49 22.90 -26.67
CA GLY A 100 11.79 22.30 -25.53
C GLY A 100 11.58 23.24 -24.34
N VAL A 101 12.30 24.37 -24.28
CA VAL A 101 12.01 25.46 -23.33
C VAL A 101 10.72 26.21 -23.68
N ASP A 102 10.32 26.20 -24.96
CA ASP A 102 9.15 26.92 -25.44
C ASP A 102 7.89 26.40 -24.75
N ARG A 103 6.94 27.31 -24.54
CA ARG A 103 5.72 27.02 -23.80
C ARG A 103 4.90 25.94 -24.51
N GLY A 104 4.51 24.91 -23.78
CA GLY A 104 3.71 23.80 -24.29
C GLY A 104 4.41 22.46 -24.18
N TRP A 105 3.79 21.42 -24.75
CA TRP A 105 4.22 20.04 -24.63
C TRP A 105 4.51 19.39 -25.99
N ALA A 106 5.35 18.36 -25.97
CA ALA A 106 5.65 17.54 -27.13
C ALA A 106 5.80 16.06 -26.74
N LEU A 107 5.20 15.19 -27.53
CA LEU A 107 5.60 13.79 -27.66
C LEU A 107 6.46 13.67 -28.90
N ALA A 108 7.63 13.05 -28.81
CA ALA A 108 8.57 12.95 -29.93
C ALA A 108 9.25 11.57 -29.97
N VAL A 109 9.89 11.27 -31.09
CA VAL A 109 10.78 10.10 -31.21
C VAL A 109 12.16 10.48 -30.65
N GLN A 110 12.82 9.59 -29.91
CA GLN A 110 14.21 9.76 -29.50
C GLN A 110 15.16 9.12 -30.52
N PRO A 111 16.41 9.61 -30.65
CA PRO A 111 17.37 9.00 -31.55
C PRO A 111 17.73 7.55 -31.26
N ASN A 112 17.57 7.13 -30.00
CA ASN A 112 17.79 5.75 -29.61
C ASN A 112 16.64 4.79 -30.03
N GLY A 113 15.55 5.30 -30.62
CA GLY A 113 14.37 4.52 -31.01
C GLY A 113 13.28 4.38 -29.94
N SER A 114 13.44 5.06 -28.80
CA SER A 114 12.40 5.26 -27.79
C SER A 114 11.59 6.55 -28.05
N TRP A 115 10.74 6.95 -27.11
CA TRP A 115 9.89 8.14 -27.18
C TRP A 115 10.32 9.19 -26.16
N ALA A 116 10.04 10.45 -26.40
CA ALA A 116 10.27 11.54 -25.46
C ALA A 116 8.96 12.22 -25.11
N TRP A 117 8.83 12.64 -23.86
CA TRP A 117 7.86 13.64 -23.46
C TRP A 117 8.60 14.87 -22.97
N ASN A 118 8.16 16.04 -23.42
CA ASN A 118 8.70 17.31 -22.99
C ASN A 118 7.56 18.28 -22.65
N THR A 119 7.77 19.10 -21.62
CA THR A 119 6.99 20.32 -21.38
C THR A 119 7.90 21.50 -21.09
N GLY A 120 7.51 22.69 -21.55
CA GLY A 120 8.22 23.95 -21.34
C GLY A 120 7.27 25.06 -20.91
N ASN A 121 7.80 26.07 -20.20
CA ASN A 121 7.02 27.23 -19.75
C ASN A 121 7.51 28.58 -20.36
N GLY A 122 8.49 28.51 -21.27
CA GLY A 122 9.17 29.66 -21.88
C GLY A 122 10.46 30.09 -21.16
N LYS A 123 10.77 29.49 -20.00
CA LYS A 123 11.99 29.76 -19.21
C LYS A 123 12.74 28.49 -18.83
N SER A 124 11.99 27.45 -18.47
CA SER A 124 12.46 26.15 -18.03
C SER A 124 11.73 25.04 -18.78
N ARG A 125 12.26 23.82 -18.67
CA ARG A 125 11.73 22.61 -19.31
C ARG A 125 11.80 21.40 -18.39
N LEU A 126 10.96 20.41 -18.66
CA LEU A 126 11.06 19.06 -18.12
C LEU A 126 11.09 18.07 -19.29
N ASP A 127 11.96 17.07 -19.20
CA ASP A 127 12.10 16.02 -20.20
C ASP A 127 12.02 14.64 -19.54
N TYR A 128 11.26 13.76 -20.18
CA TYR A 128 11.27 12.33 -19.94
C TYR A 128 11.88 11.63 -21.15
N LEU A 129 13.06 11.04 -20.95
CA LEU A 129 13.87 10.40 -21.99
C LEU A 129 14.16 8.94 -21.57
N PRO A 130 13.16 8.03 -21.69
CA PRO A 130 13.31 6.62 -21.33
C PRO A 130 14.30 5.88 -22.23
N THR A 131 14.69 4.68 -21.80
CA THR A 131 15.59 3.82 -22.55
C THR A 131 14.84 2.99 -23.59
N VAL A 132 15.49 2.74 -24.73
CA VAL A 132 14.95 1.85 -25.77
C VAL A 132 14.84 0.39 -25.32
N ALA A 133 15.61 -0.03 -24.31
CA ALA A 133 15.56 -1.39 -23.80
C ALA A 133 14.22 -1.73 -23.14
N ARG A 134 13.58 -0.75 -22.47
CA ARG A 134 12.27 -0.92 -21.82
C ARG A 134 11.12 -0.36 -22.66
N GLN A 135 11.33 0.75 -23.37
CA GLN A 135 10.26 1.49 -24.04
C GLN A 135 10.57 1.78 -25.53
N PRO A 136 10.79 0.76 -26.37
CA PRO A 136 10.99 0.96 -27.81
C PRO A 136 9.70 1.43 -28.49
N ILE A 137 9.83 2.23 -29.56
CA ILE A 137 8.71 2.61 -30.44
C ILE A 137 9.01 2.47 -31.93
N LEU A 138 10.28 2.25 -32.31
CA LEU A 138 10.71 2.03 -33.70
C LEU A 138 10.90 0.53 -34.02
N ASP A 139 9.96 -0.30 -33.58
CA ASP A 139 10.03 -1.77 -33.68
C ASP A 139 8.90 -2.39 -34.52
N ASP A 140 8.17 -1.56 -35.27
CA ASP A 140 7.00 -1.93 -36.08
C ASP A 140 5.86 -2.62 -35.29
N ARG A 141 5.77 -2.38 -33.98
CA ARG A 141 4.64 -2.85 -33.15
C ARG A 141 3.72 -1.69 -32.75
N TRP A 142 2.49 -2.04 -32.40
CA TRP A 142 1.53 -1.06 -31.89
C TRP A 142 1.80 -0.76 -30.42
N HIS A 143 2.10 0.51 -30.13
CA HIS A 143 2.29 1.03 -28.78
C HIS A 143 1.26 2.11 -28.45
N LEU A 144 0.89 2.21 -27.18
CA LEU A 144 0.07 3.30 -26.64
C LEU A 144 0.96 4.26 -25.86
N LEU A 145 1.05 5.51 -26.32
CA LEU A 145 1.61 6.60 -25.53
C LEU A 145 0.46 7.43 -24.96
N ALA A 146 0.51 7.74 -23.67
CA ALA A 146 -0.46 8.64 -23.05
C ALA A 146 0.19 9.50 -21.95
N PHE A 147 -0.43 10.64 -21.67
CA PHE A 147 -0.10 11.45 -20.50
C PHE A 147 -1.32 12.20 -19.98
N SER A 148 -1.26 12.61 -18.72
CA SER A 148 -2.21 13.54 -18.11
C SER A 148 -1.46 14.71 -17.47
N ILE A 149 -2.05 15.90 -17.54
CA ILE A 149 -1.64 17.09 -16.82
C ILE A 149 -2.73 17.43 -15.81
N ASP A 150 -2.33 17.76 -14.60
CA ASP A 150 -3.20 18.26 -13.54
C ASP A 150 -2.46 19.38 -12.78
N GLU A 151 -2.68 20.62 -13.21
CA GLU A 151 -2.11 21.83 -12.59
C GLU A 151 -2.66 22.05 -11.17
N THR A 152 -3.82 21.47 -10.82
CA THR A 152 -4.36 21.55 -9.45
C THR A 152 -3.56 20.70 -8.48
N LEU A 153 -3.00 19.58 -8.96
CA LEU A 153 -2.09 18.71 -8.22
C LEU A 153 -0.61 19.03 -8.48
N ASN A 154 -0.31 19.99 -9.35
CA ASN A 154 1.03 20.22 -9.90
C ASN A 154 1.68 18.92 -10.41
N GLU A 155 0.92 18.08 -11.12
CA GLU A 155 1.35 16.74 -11.54
C GLU A 155 1.20 16.51 -13.05
N ALA A 156 2.20 15.86 -13.66
CA ALA A 156 2.08 15.19 -14.95
C ALA A 156 2.31 13.69 -14.80
N ARG A 157 1.41 12.84 -15.32
CA ARG A 157 1.59 11.38 -15.36
C ARG A 157 1.82 10.92 -16.78
N LEU A 158 2.81 10.04 -16.96
CA LEU A 158 3.26 9.53 -18.25
C LEU A 158 3.03 8.01 -18.31
N TYR A 159 2.53 7.54 -19.45
CA TYR A 159 2.13 6.15 -19.62
C TYR A 159 2.70 5.56 -20.91
N TYR A 160 3.19 4.33 -20.81
CA TYR A 160 3.63 3.51 -21.92
C TYR A 160 2.88 2.17 -21.85
N ASP A 161 2.18 1.82 -22.93
CA ASP A 161 1.42 0.56 -23.06
C ASP A 161 0.45 0.31 -21.90
N GLY A 162 -0.25 1.37 -21.47
CA GLY A 162 -1.26 1.31 -20.43
C GLY A 162 -0.74 1.31 -19.00
N VAL A 163 0.58 1.41 -18.79
CA VAL A 163 1.23 1.41 -17.47
C VAL A 163 1.79 2.80 -17.18
N ASN A 164 1.54 3.34 -15.98
CA ASN A 164 2.21 4.56 -15.52
C ASN A 164 3.71 4.29 -15.36
N VAL A 165 4.55 5.01 -16.12
CA VAL A 165 6.01 4.83 -16.10
C VAL A 165 6.73 5.96 -15.39
N ALA A 166 6.08 7.13 -15.29
CA ALA A 166 6.64 8.29 -14.60
C ALA A 166 5.55 9.26 -14.16
N ILE A 167 5.87 10.00 -13.09
CA ILE A 167 5.12 11.12 -12.56
C ILE A 167 6.09 12.27 -12.36
N TYR A 168 5.76 13.46 -12.83
CA TYR A 168 6.58 14.66 -12.72
C TYR A 168 5.82 15.72 -11.94
N SER A 169 6.46 16.34 -10.96
CA SER A 169 5.98 17.62 -10.44
C SER A 169 6.14 18.68 -11.53
N ILE A 170 5.06 19.38 -11.83
CA ILE A 170 4.99 20.50 -12.77
C ILE A 170 4.82 21.84 -12.05
N ASN A 171 5.29 21.93 -10.81
CA ASN A 171 5.28 23.17 -10.04
C ASN A 171 6.04 24.28 -10.82
N GLY A 172 5.36 25.40 -11.10
CA GLY A 172 5.89 26.48 -11.95
C GLY A 172 5.74 26.26 -13.47
N PHE A 173 5.05 25.20 -13.89
CA PHE A 173 4.70 24.90 -15.28
C PHE A 173 3.17 24.97 -15.45
N THR A 174 2.61 26.18 -15.36
CA THR A 174 1.18 26.45 -15.57
C THR A 174 0.89 27.02 -16.95
N GLY A 175 -0.34 26.84 -17.42
CA GLY A 175 -0.78 27.38 -18.71
C GLY A 175 0.03 26.79 -19.86
N LEU A 176 0.04 25.46 -19.97
CA LEU A 176 0.80 24.69 -20.97
C LEU A 176 0.27 24.82 -22.41
N SER A 177 -0.36 25.94 -22.75
CA SER A 177 -0.75 26.33 -24.10
C SER A 177 -0.20 27.73 -24.38
N ASP A 178 0.38 27.88 -25.56
CA ASP A 178 0.79 29.17 -26.13
C ASP A 178 -0.29 29.75 -27.07
N GLY A 179 -1.49 29.15 -27.10
CA GLY A 179 -2.57 29.48 -28.04
C GLY A 179 -2.48 28.75 -29.39
N LEU A 180 -1.45 27.93 -29.62
CA LEU A 180 -1.38 27.04 -30.78
C LEU A 180 -2.17 25.75 -30.52
N ARG A 181 -3.07 25.40 -31.44
CA ARG A 181 -3.74 24.08 -31.46
C ARG A 181 -2.74 22.92 -31.48
N ALA A 182 -3.03 21.90 -30.70
CA ALA A 182 -2.28 20.66 -30.74
C ALA A 182 -2.36 20.01 -32.14
N THR A 183 -1.26 19.40 -32.54
CA THR A 183 -1.05 18.73 -33.83
C THR A 183 -0.66 17.29 -33.59
N VAL A 184 -1.04 16.40 -34.51
CA VAL A 184 -0.66 14.99 -34.51
C VAL A 184 -0.04 14.66 -35.86
N GLY A 185 1.07 13.94 -35.85
CA GLY A 185 1.81 13.55 -37.05
C GLY A 185 2.94 14.48 -37.44
N GLY A 186 3.24 15.52 -36.67
CA GLY A 186 4.31 16.49 -36.93
C GLY A 186 3.96 17.86 -36.37
N ASP A 187 4.90 18.80 -36.45
CA ASP A 187 4.65 20.18 -36.06
C ASP A 187 4.16 21.05 -37.23
N ARG A 188 4.02 22.35 -36.98
CA ARG A 188 3.43 23.32 -37.92
C ARG A 188 4.43 23.94 -38.90
N VAL A 189 5.73 23.71 -38.73
CA VAL A 189 6.80 24.46 -39.41
C VAL A 189 7.62 23.55 -40.32
N ASN A 190 7.82 22.28 -39.97
CA ASN A 190 8.69 21.37 -40.73
C ASN A 190 8.09 19.97 -40.91
N ASN A 191 7.60 19.65 -42.11
CA ASN A 191 7.27 18.28 -42.52
C ASN A 191 8.05 17.91 -43.79
N PRO A 192 9.36 17.64 -43.68
CA PRO A 192 10.13 17.21 -44.83
C PRO A 192 9.53 15.89 -45.37
N PRO A 193 9.49 15.71 -46.71
CA PRO A 193 9.01 14.47 -47.30
C PRO A 193 9.87 13.25 -46.94
N ASP A 194 11.14 13.49 -46.58
CA ASP A 194 12.16 12.46 -46.30
C ASP A 194 12.42 12.31 -44.79
N THR A 195 11.40 11.93 -44.01
CA THR A 195 11.64 11.59 -42.59
C THR A 195 12.16 10.15 -42.46
N PRO A 196 13.25 9.90 -41.71
CA PRO A 196 13.81 8.56 -41.51
C PRO A 196 12.92 7.64 -40.67
N VAL A 197 11.89 8.19 -40.03
CA VAL A 197 10.81 7.44 -39.36
C VAL A 197 9.61 7.33 -40.30
N SER A 198 9.09 6.11 -40.47
CA SER A 198 7.84 5.83 -41.18
C SER A 198 6.85 5.10 -40.28
N GLY A 199 5.56 5.22 -40.55
CA GLY A 199 4.58 4.46 -39.76
C GLY A 199 3.17 5.00 -39.77
N THR A 200 2.41 4.54 -38.78
CA THR A 200 1.00 4.88 -38.58
C THR A 200 0.77 5.44 -37.18
N LEU A 201 0.03 6.55 -37.12
CA LEU A 201 -0.59 7.07 -35.91
C LEU A 201 -2.09 6.80 -35.98
N ALA A 202 -2.71 6.41 -34.87
CA ALA A 202 -4.14 6.13 -34.84
C ALA A 202 -4.77 6.52 -33.51
N ASN A 203 -6.08 6.75 -33.54
CA ASN A 203 -6.92 6.98 -32.37
C ASN A 203 -6.31 7.99 -31.38
N ALA A 204 -5.77 9.10 -31.89
CA ALA A 204 -5.30 10.19 -31.03
C ALA A 204 -6.53 10.79 -30.35
N ARG A 205 -6.54 10.87 -29.02
CA ARG A 205 -7.71 11.28 -28.23
C ARG A 205 -7.29 12.28 -27.17
N LEU A 206 -8.13 13.29 -26.96
CA LEU A 206 -7.98 14.33 -25.94
C LEU A 206 -9.18 14.30 -24.99
N TRP A 207 -8.92 14.46 -23.71
CA TRP A 207 -9.91 14.61 -22.64
C TRP A 207 -9.63 15.88 -21.84
N ASN A 208 -10.69 16.60 -21.47
CA ASN A 208 -10.65 17.77 -20.58
C ASN A 208 -10.66 17.40 -19.08
N ARG A 209 -10.03 16.26 -18.76
CA ARG A 209 -9.92 15.73 -17.40
C ARG A 209 -8.72 14.80 -17.31
N LYS A 210 -8.29 14.54 -16.08
CA LYS A 210 -7.34 13.47 -15.76
C LYS A 210 -8.02 12.10 -15.95
N LEU A 211 -7.34 11.19 -16.65
CA LEU A 211 -7.71 9.77 -16.71
C LEU A 211 -7.05 9.03 -15.53
N SER A 212 -7.76 8.05 -14.96
CA SER A 212 -7.14 7.14 -13.98
C SER A 212 -6.22 6.11 -14.66
N ASP A 213 -5.31 5.50 -13.90
CA ASP A 213 -4.44 4.42 -14.37
C ASP A 213 -5.26 3.27 -15.00
N GLU A 214 -6.41 2.92 -14.42
CA GLU A 214 -7.31 1.87 -14.94
C GLU A 214 -8.00 2.29 -16.24
N GLU A 215 -8.30 3.58 -16.41
CA GLU A 215 -8.85 4.10 -17.66
C GLU A 215 -7.82 4.05 -18.78
N VAL A 216 -6.58 4.46 -18.52
CA VAL A 216 -5.49 4.38 -19.51
C VAL A 216 -5.20 2.92 -19.87
N PHE A 217 -5.16 2.02 -18.88
CA PHE A 217 -5.02 0.59 -19.12
C PHE A 217 -6.20 0.02 -19.94
N SER A 218 -7.43 0.49 -19.69
CA SER A 218 -8.60 0.09 -20.48
C SER A 218 -8.46 0.48 -21.96
N ILE A 219 -7.86 1.64 -22.26
CA ILE A 219 -7.57 2.07 -23.64
C ILE A 219 -6.57 1.12 -24.29
N TYR A 220 -5.53 0.69 -23.56
CA TYR A 220 -4.56 -0.30 -24.07
C TYR A 220 -5.25 -1.64 -24.42
N CYS A 221 -6.17 -2.08 -23.56
CA CYS A 221 -6.96 -3.30 -23.77
C CYS A 221 -7.90 -3.24 -24.98
N GLU A 222 -8.21 -2.06 -25.54
CA GLU A 222 -8.97 -1.95 -26.79
C GLU A 222 -8.28 -2.68 -27.94
N ARG A 223 -6.94 -2.68 -27.96
CA ARG A 223 -6.14 -3.40 -28.96
C ARG A 223 -5.63 -4.74 -28.44
N TYR A 224 -5.33 -4.82 -27.14
CA TYR A 224 -4.79 -6.02 -26.50
C TYR A 224 -5.72 -6.54 -25.40
N PRO A 225 -6.87 -7.16 -25.75
CA PRO A 225 -7.91 -7.53 -24.76
C PRO A 225 -7.48 -8.59 -23.74
N ASN A 226 -6.37 -9.29 -24.01
CA ASN A 226 -5.78 -10.28 -23.10
C ASN A 226 -4.67 -9.71 -22.22
N ALA A 227 -4.33 -8.43 -22.37
CA ALA A 227 -3.37 -7.76 -21.50
C ALA A 227 -3.85 -7.80 -20.05
N ARG A 228 -2.91 -7.99 -19.13
CA ARG A 228 -3.17 -7.97 -17.68
C ARG A 228 -2.17 -7.04 -17.02
N GLN A 229 -2.63 -6.24 -16.08
CA GLN A 229 -1.72 -5.60 -15.14
C GLN A 229 -1.02 -6.71 -14.32
N GLY A 230 0.22 -6.45 -13.90
CA GLY A 230 0.95 -7.39 -13.05
C GLY A 230 0.11 -7.77 -11.82
N ALA A 231 0.14 -9.05 -11.44
CA ALA A 231 -0.56 -9.48 -10.23
C ALA A 231 0.04 -8.75 -9.02
N SER A 232 -0.79 -7.96 -8.34
CA SER A 232 -0.44 -7.43 -7.01
C SER A 232 -0.46 -8.59 -6.03
N ALA A 233 0.54 -8.64 -5.13
CA ALA A 233 0.50 -9.59 -4.03
C ALA A 233 -0.77 -9.34 -3.19
N GLU A 234 -1.40 -10.39 -2.67
CA GLU A 234 -2.52 -10.22 -1.73
C GLU A 234 -2.06 -9.50 -0.45
N HIS A 235 -0.79 -9.71 -0.09
CA HIS A 235 -0.15 -9.12 1.07
C HIS A 235 1.37 -9.02 0.84
N VAL A 236 1.98 -7.94 1.30
CA VAL A 236 3.44 -7.72 1.32
C VAL A 236 3.88 -7.79 2.77
N GLU A 237 4.70 -8.80 3.10
CA GLU A 237 5.20 -9.03 4.47
C GLU A 237 6.38 -8.13 4.81
N GLU A 238 7.28 -7.95 3.84
CA GLU A 238 8.54 -7.24 4.02
C GLU A 238 8.78 -6.31 2.84
N ILE A 239 9.42 -5.17 3.10
CA ILE A 239 9.88 -4.24 2.08
C ILE A 239 11.33 -3.85 2.36
N LYS A 240 12.12 -3.67 1.30
CA LYS A 240 13.45 -3.08 1.37
C LYS A 240 13.39 -1.64 0.87
N VAL A 241 13.85 -0.70 1.70
CA VAL A 241 13.91 0.73 1.37
C VAL A 241 15.37 1.17 1.34
N LEU A 242 15.77 1.83 0.25
CA LEU A 242 17.09 2.42 0.08
C LEU A 242 16.96 3.95 0.08
N SER A 243 17.76 4.64 0.86
CA SER A 243 17.94 6.09 0.74
C SER A 243 19.34 6.38 0.23
N TRP A 244 19.46 7.20 -0.80
CA TRP A 244 20.76 7.50 -1.40
C TRP A 244 20.83 8.87 -2.07
N ASN A 245 21.68 9.75 -1.53
CA ASN A 245 22.21 10.88 -2.26
C ASN A 245 23.26 10.37 -3.28
N ILE A 246 22.99 10.56 -4.56
CA ILE A 246 23.84 9.99 -5.64
C ILE A 246 24.87 10.98 -6.21
N TRP A 247 25.04 12.15 -5.60
CA TRP A 247 26.05 13.16 -5.95
C TRP A 247 26.16 13.53 -7.43
N HIS A 248 25.58 14.68 -7.80
CA HIS A 248 25.55 15.14 -9.20
C HIS A 248 24.98 14.08 -10.18
N GLY A 249 24.02 13.28 -9.73
CA GLY A 249 23.34 12.27 -10.54
C GLY A 249 24.20 11.05 -10.87
N ALA A 250 25.15 10.68 -10.00
CA ALA A 250 26.10 9.58 -10.16
C ALA A 250 27.01 9.71 -11.39
N ARG A 251 27.48 10.93 -11.72
CA ARG A 251 28.19 11.20 -12.99
C ARG A 251 29.70 11.22 -12.93
N HIS A 252 30.30 11.25 -11.74
CA HIS A 252 31.74 11.52 -11.56
C HIS A 252 32.70 10.41 -12.03
N PRO A 253 32.30 9.13 -12.14
CA PRO A 253 33.07 8.11 -12.89
C PRO A 253 32.96 8.24 -14.43
N GLY A 254 32.18 9.22 -14.90
CA GLY A 254 31.72 9.41 -16.28
C GLY A 254 30.22 9.12 -16.41
N THR A 255 29.44 10.01 -17.04
CA THR A 255 27.97 9.99 -17.04
C THR A 255 27.35 8.61 -17.30
N LYS A 256 27.73 7.93 -18.38
CA LYS A 256 27.16 6.61 -18.70
C LYS A 256 27.63 5.53 -17.73
N LYS A 257 28.92 5.52 -17.38
CA LYS A 257 29.52 4.54 -16.46
C LYS A 257 28.91 4.64 -15.07
N GLY A 258 28.84 5.86 -14.52
CA GLY A 258 28.35 6.08 -13.17
C GLY A 258 26.85 5.85 -13.01
N ILE A 259 26.02 6.19 -14.01
CA ILE A 259 24.59 5.82 -14.02
C ILE A 259 24.43 4.30 -14.06
N GLN A 260 25.20 3.60 -14.89
CA GLN A 260 25.15 2.14 -14.94
C GLN A 260 25.56 1.51 -13.60
N GLN A 261 26.63 2.02 -12.98
CA GLN A 261 27.07 1.58 -11.65
C GLN A 261 25.98 1.81 -10.59
N ALA A 262 25.32 2.97 -10.59
CA ALA A 262 24.21 3.24 -9.67
C ALA A 262 23.06 2.24 -9.87
N VAL A 263 22.69 1.94 -11.12
CA VAL A 263 21.70 0.91 -11.44
C VAL A 263 22.11 -0.46 -10.91
N ASP A 264 23.36 -0.87 -11.12
CA ASP A 264 23.86 -2.19 -10.70
C ASP A 264 23.92 -2.32 -9.18
N ILE A 265 24.34 -1.26 -8.48
CA ILE A 265 24.30 -1.17 -7.01
C ILE A 265 22.86 -1.33 -6.52
N ILE A 266 21.92 -0.53 -7.03
CA ILE A 266 20.51 -0.60 -6.60
C ILE A 266 19.93 -2.00 -6.86
N ARG A 267 20.18 -2.60 -8.03
CA ARG A 267 19.76 -3.98 -8.31
C ARG A 267 20.31 -4.98 -7.30
N SER A 268 21.58 -4.85 -6.91
CA SER A 268 22.23 -5.77 -5.96
C SER A 268 21.62 -5.72 -4.54
N THR A 269 21.02 -4.59 -4.17
CA THR A 269 20.32 -4.46 -2.87
C THR A 269 18.94 -5.13 -2.86
N GLU A 270 18.36 -5.35 -4.04
CA GLU A 270 16.97 -5.74 -4.26
C GLU A 270 15.95 -4.76 -3.62
N ALA A 271 16.33 -3.50 -3.41
CA ALA A 271 15.45 -2.49 -2.81
C ALA A 271 14.15 -2.35 -3.59
N ASP A 272 13.02 -2.35 -2.89
CA ASP A 272 11.69 -2.21 -3.48
C ASP A 272 11.30 -0.74 -3.67
N VAL A 273 11.79 0.13 -2.77
CA VAL A 273 11.55 1.57 -2.79
C VAL A 273 12.87 2.31 -2.60
N ILE A 274 13.09 3.39 -3.35
CA ILE A 274 14.27 4.24 -3.25
C ILE A 274 13.86 5.70 -3.07
N THR A 275 14.36 6.35 -2.00
CA THR A 275 14.36 7.81 -1.83
C THR A 275 15.70 8.35 -2.31
N MET A 276 15.73 9.09 -3.42
CA MET A 276 16.96 9.45 -4.10
C MET A 276 17.15 10.97 -4.18
N GLN A 277 18.31 11.45 -3.73
CA GLN A 277 18.67 12.87 -3.70
C GLN A 277 19.79 13.16 -4.71
N GLU A 278 19.93 14.44 -5.09
CA GLU A 278 20.90 14.93 -6.06
C GLU A 278 20.85 14.22 -7.41
N THR A 279 19.64 13.96 -7.89
CA THR A 279 19.44 13.16 -9.09
C THR A 279 19.80 13.90 -10.38
N TYR A 280 19.51 15.20 -10.44
CA TYR A 280 19.79 16.13 -11.54
C TYR A 280 19.43 15.61 -12.92
N GLY A 281 18.34 14.84 -13.02
CA GLY A 281 17.86 14.25 -14.27
C GLY A 281 18.33 12.82 -14.54
N SER A 282 19.21 12.23 -13.72
CA SER A 282 19.60 10.81 -13.84
C SER A 282 18.50 9.85 -13.37
N GLY A 283 17.59 10.32 -12.51
CA GLY A 283 16.50 9.52 -11.92
C GLY A 283 15.64 8.74 -12.92
N PRO A 284 15.08 9.37 -13.98
CA PRO A 284 14.29 8.67 -14.99
C PRO A 284 15.03 7.51 -15.66
N ALA A 285 16.30 7.71 -16.02
CA ALA A 285 17.11 6.68 -16.69
C ALA A 285 17.45 5.51 -15.75
N ILE A 286 17.67 5.79 -14.46
CA ILE A 286 17.88 4.76 -13.43
C ILE A 286 16.59 3.96 -13.23
N ALA A 287 15.46 4.66 -13.00
CA ALA A 287 14.16 4.03 -12.78
C ALA A 287 13.72 3.16 -13.96
N ASP A 288 13.98 3.65 -15.18
CA ASP A 288 13.62 2.94 -16.40
C ASP A 288 14.38 1.63 -16.55
N GLN A 289 15.69 1.63 -16.30
CA GLN A 289 16.52 0.43 -16.34
C GLN A 289 16.17 -0.57 -15.21
N LEU A 290 15.72 -0.08 -14.06
CA LEU A 290 15.24 -0.93 -12.97
C LEU A 290 13.86 -1.52 -13.24
N GLY A 291 13.08 -0.91 -14.15
CA GLY A 291 11.69 -1.29 -14.41
C GLY A 291 10.71 -0.72 -13.38
N TYR A 292 11.08 0.35 -12.67
CA TYR A 292 10.33 0.88 -11.53
C TYR A 292 9.34 1.96 -11.99
N TYR A 293 8.32 2.21 -11.16
CA TYR A 293 7.56 3.46 -11.14
C TYR A 293 8.47 4.59 -10.67
N PHE A 294 8.28 5.77 -11.23
CA PHE A 294 9.15 6.91 -11.00
C PHE A 294 8.35 8.16 -10.66
N TYR A 295 8.76 8.87 -9.63
CA TYR A 295 8.28 10.22 -9.32
C TYR A 295 9.46 11.19 -9.26
N LEU A 296 9.44 12.21 -10.11
CA LEU A 296 10.34 13.37 -10.04
C LEU A 296 9.65 14.47 -9.24
N ARG A 297 10.14 14.73 -8.03
CA ARG A 297 9.66 15.85 -7.21
C ARG A 297 10.28 17.17 -7.63
N SER A 298 11.57 17.17 -7.94
CA SER A 298 12.32 18.34 -8.42
C SER A 298 13.59 17.87 -9.12
N SER A 299 14.43 18.80 -9.61
CA SER A 299 15.76 18.44 -10.13
C SER A 299 16.64 17.73 -9.10
N ASN A 300 16.36 17.89 -7.80
CA ASN A 300 17.08 17.22 -6.72
C ASN A 300 16.47 15.86 -6.37
N LEU A 301 15.17 15.85 -6.07
CA LEU A 301 14.51 14.76 -5.36
C LEU A 301 13.71 13.85 -6.30
N SER A 302 13.84 12.54 -6.10
CA SER A 302 12.98 11.55 -6.75
C SER A 302 12.68 10.34 -5.87
N ILE A 303 11.57 9.66 -6.17
CA ILE A 303 11.17 8.40 -5.56
C ILE A 303 11.02 7.36 -6.66
N LEU A 304 11.64 6.19 -6.45
CA LEU A 304 11.52 5.04 -7.33
C LEU A 304 10.84 3.90 -6.55
N SER A 305 9.92 3.18 -7.19
CA SER A 305 9.15 2.13 -6.52
C SER A 305 8.82 0.96 -7.43
N ARG A 306 8.91 -0.27 -6.93
CA ARG A 306 8.31 -1.46 -7.60
C ARG A 306 6.79 -1.45 -7.53
N TYR A 307 6.24 -0.74 -6.57
CA TYR A 307 4.80 -0.64 -6.32
C TYR A 307 4.21 0.61 -6.99
N PRO A 308 2.97 0.55 -7.50
CA PRO A 308 2.30 1.71 -8.09
C PRO A 308 2.25 2.90 -7.14
N ILE A 309 2.48 4.10 -7.68
CA ILE A 309 2.35 5.37 -6.97
C ILE A 309 0.90 5.86 -7.15
N GLU A 310 0.12 5.80 -6.07
CA GLU A 310 -1.28 6.25 -6.08
C GLU A 310 -1.35 7.78 -6.05
N ASP A 311 -0.66 8.38 -5.08
CA ASP A 311 -0.66 9.82 -4.83
C ASP A 311 0.76 10.37 -4.72
N THR A 312 0.94 11.63 -5.09
CA THR A 312 2.17 12.40 -4.85
C THR A 312 1.89 13.54 -3.90
N HIS A 313 2.88 13.85 -3.06
CA HIS A 313 2.79 14.87 -2.01
C HIS A 313 3.80 15.99 -2.28
N ASP A 314 3.31 17.10 -2.86
CA ASP A 314 4.06 18.34 -3.09
C ASP A 314 4.08 19.16 -1.78
N LEU A 315 4.95 18.78 -0.84
CA LEU A 315 5.06 19.42 0.48
C LEU A 315 6.32 20.30 0.60
N TYR A 316 6.22 21.35 1.42
CA TYR A 316 7.29 22.30 1.71
C TYR A 316 7.94 22.89 0.43
N GLN A 317 9.27 22.97 0.37
CA GLN A 317 9.98 23.49 -0.79
C GLN A 317 10.36 22.35 -1.76
N PRO A 318 10.20 22.52 -3.09
CA PRO A 318 10.47 21.45 -4.07
C PRO A 318 11.84 20.80 -4.01
N PHE A 319 12.87 21.57 -3.66
CA PHE A 319 14.23 21.07 -3.57
C PHE A 319 14.51 20.30 -2.27
N ARG A 320 13.59 20.34 -1.28
CA ARG A 320 13.84 19.89 0.10
C ARG A 320 12.97 18.73 0.58
N LEU A 321 11.70 18.69 0.19
CA LEU A 321 10.79 17.61 0.58
C LEU A 321 9.81 17.28 -0.56
N GLY A 322 9.48 16.00 -0.66
CA GLY A 322 8.31 15.52 -1.38
C GLY A 322 8.09 14.03 -1.10
N GLY A 323 6.86 13.57 -1.32
CA GLY A 323 6.49 12.20 -0.99
C GLY A 323 5.58 11.53 -2.00
N ALA A 324 5.33 10.25 -1.76
CA ALA A 324 4.40 9.43 -2.53
C ALA A 324 3.68 8.44 -1.61
N SER A 325 2.40 8.18 -1.92
CA SER A 325 1.64 7.05 -1.37
C SER A 325 1.79 5.85 -2.31
N LEU A 326 2.30 4.73 -1.80
CA LEU A 326 2.55 3.52 -2.56
C LEU A 326 1.51 2.45 -2.24
N ARG A 327 0.94 1.81 -3.26
CA ARG A 327 0.05 0.65 -3.09
C ARG A 327 0.84 -0.66 -3.09
N LEU A 328 1.10 -1.19 -1.89
CA LEU A 328 1.83 -2.45 -1.73
C LEU A 328 0.97 -3.68 -2.10
N SER A 329 -0.29 -3.67 -1.65
CA SER A 329 -1.33 -4.66 -1.95
C SER A 329 -2.69 -3.96 -1.99
N PRO A 330 -3.79 -4.64 -2.38
CA PRO A 330 -5.12 -4.04 -2.31
C PRO A 330 -5.55 -3.56 -0.90
N SER A 331 -4.84 -3.98 0.15
CA SER A 331 -5.14 -3.63 1.54
C SER A 331 -3.99 -2.96 2.30
N GLN A 332 -2.85 -2.73 1.65
CA GLN A 332 -1.68 -2.10 2.27
C GLN A 332 -1.18 -0.93 1.44
N GLN A 333 -1.01 0.19 2.12
CA GLN A 333 -0.36 1.38 1.60
C GLN A 333 0.86 1.74 2.45
N LEU A 334 1.76 2.52 1.88
CA LEU A 334 2.93 3.06 2.53
C LEU A 334 3.16 4.50 2.06
N ASN A 335 3.35 5.42 3.01
CA ASN A 335 3.78 6.78 2.71
C ASN A 335 5.30 6.86 2.76
N VAL A 336 5.93 7.38 1.69
CA VAL A 336 7.38 7.52 1.60
C VAL A 336 7.74 8.94 1.19
N PHE A 337 8.68 9.57 1.90
CA PHE A 337 9.17 10.91 1.64
C PHE A 337 10.68 10.91 1.40
N SER A 338 11.10 11.66 0.38
CA SER A 338 12.50 11.95 0.10
C SER A 338 12.85 13.33 0.64
N LEU A 339 13.92 13.44 1.42
CA LEU A 339 14.34 14.68 2.09
C LEU A 339 15.75 15.10 1.69
N TRP A 340 15.96 16.41 1.52
CA TRP A 340 17.28 17.04 1.43
C TRP A 340 17.20 18.43 2.07
N ILE A 341 17.70 18.62 3.29
CA ILE A 341 17.67 19.94 3.96
C ILE A 341 19.01 20.66 3.84
N HIS A 342 19.03 21.93 4.22
CA HIS A 342 20.15 22.82 3.89
C HIS A 342 21.54 22.28 4.26
N TYR A 343 22.47 22.28 3.31
CA TYR A 343 23.87 21.89 3.55
C TYR A 343 24.70 22.85 4.44
N LEU A 344 24.14 24.00 4.82
CA LEU A 344 24.80 24.99 5.69
C LEU A 344 24.05 25.09 7.02
N PRO A 345 24.73 25.46 8.12
CA PRO A 345 26.16 25.80 8.24
C PRO A 345 27.10 24.61 8.01
N ALA A 346 28.39 24.89 7.76
CA ALA A 346 29.42 23.88 7.52
C ALA A 346 29.88 23.23 8.83
N TRP A 347 28.93 22.57 9.53
CA TRP A 347 29.08 22.02 10.87
C TRP A 347 30.35 21.19 11.02
N ARG A 348 30.73 20.46 9.96
CA ARG A 348 31.93 19.61 9.94
C ARG A 348 33.20 20.44 10.10
N SER A 349 33.34 21.50 9.31
CA SER A 349 34.46 22.44 9.40
C SER A 349 34.47 23.15 10.75
N ASP A 350 33.30 23.51 11.27
CA ASP A 350 33.15 24.17 12.56
C ASP A 350 33.59 23.25 13.71
N ALA A 351 33.18 21.98 13.70
CA ALA A 351 33.55 20.98 14.71
C ALA A 351 35.05 20.60 14.71
N TYR A 352 35.80 20.90 13.64
CA TYR A 352 37.26 20.73 13.61
C TYR A 352 38.03 21.90 14.24
N GLN A 353 37.38 23.03 14.51
CA GLN A 353 38.06 24.18 15.10
C GLN A 353 38.39 23.88 16.57
N SER A 354 39.59 24.25 17.03
CA SER A 354 40.00 24.06 18.43
C SER A 354 39.16 24.86 19.43
N THR A 355 38.38 25.82 18.94
CA THR A 355 37.46 26.66 19.73
C THR A 355 36.00 26.21 19.61
N ALA A 356 35.72 25.09 18.94
CA ALA A 356 34.36 24.58 18.80
C ALA A 356 33.75 24.24 20.16
N THR A 357 32.48 24.59 20.34
CA THR A 357 31.69 24.14 21.49
C THR A 357 30.38 23.52 20.97
N ALA A 358 29.78 22.65 21.78
CA ALA A 358 28.52 22.01 21.42
C ALA A 358 27.42 23.05 21.21
N GLU A 359 27.37 24.07 22.08
CA GLU A 359 26.39 25.16 22.03
C GLU A 359 26.51 25.96 20.73
N ALA A 360 27.73 26.25 20.27
CA ALA A 360 27.95 26.99 19.03
C ALA A 360 27.49 26.19 17.79
N LEU A 361 27.65 24.86 17.80
CA LEU A 361 27.16 23.99 16.73
C LEU A 361 25.62 23.93 16.73
N VAL A 362 25.01 23.78 17.90
CA VAL A 362 23.55 23.83 18.09
C VAL A 362 22.98 25.16 17.62
N ASP A 363 23.55 26.29 18.03
CA ASP A 363 23.16 27.63 17.57
C ASP A 363 23.30 27.78 16.05
N GLY A 364 24.28 27.10 15.46
CA GLY A 364 24.47 27.02 14.01
C GLY A 364 23.28 26.35 13.31
N GLU A 365 22.81 25.21 13.80
CA GLU A 365 21.67 24.46 13.22
C GLU A 365 20.40 25.31 13.17
N TRP A 366 20.14 26.11 14.21
CA TRP A 366 19.00 27.02 14.32
C TRP A 366 19.03 28.20 13.34
N LYS A 367 20.14 28.44 12.65
CA LYS A 367 20.18 29.42 11.55
C LYS A 367 19.45 28.90 10.31
N THR A 368 19.35 27.59 10.12
CA THR A 368 18.88 26.95 8.88
C THR A 368 18.15 25.62 9.17
N ARG A 369 18.85 24.47 9.17
CA ARG A 369 18.31 23.11 9.16
C ARG A 369 17.31 22.82 10.28
N ALA A 370 17.56 23.29 11.50
CA ALA A 370 16.65 23.05 12.62
C ALA A 370 15.28 23.75 12.41
N LYS A 371 15.27 24.91 11.74
CA LYS A 371 14.02 25.59 11.34
C LYS A 371 13.35 24.87 10.17
N GLU A 372 14.14 24.37 9.22
CA GLU A 372 13.58 23.62 8.08
C GLU A 372 12.90 22.34 8.55
N ILE A 373 13.53 21.55 9.43
CA ILE A 373 12.90 20.34 9.95
C ILE A 373 11.67 20.65 10.79
N GLN A 374 11.68 21.76 11.55
CA GLN A 374 10.52 22.19 12.32
C GLN A 374 9.30 22.46 11.43
N GLU A 375 9.49 23.13 10.29
CA GLU A 375 8.40 23.37 9.33
C GLU A 375 8.01 22.09 8.57
N ILE A 376 8.99 21.25 8.21
CA ILE A 376 8.73 19.95 7.56
C ILE A 376 7.89 19.04 8.46
N LEU A 377 8.17 18.98 9.76
CA LEU A 377 7.41 18.17 10.70
C LEU A 377 5.95 18.64 10.83
N LYS A 378 5.69 19.94 10.70
CA LYS A 378 4.31 20.47 10.63
C LYS A 378 3.56 19.97 9.40
N GLU A 379 4.23 19.96 8.24
CA GLU A 379 3.66 19.45 6.98
C GLU A 379 3.43 17.92 7.04
N LEU A 380 4.31 17.19 7.76
CA LEU A 380 4.20 15.74 7.95
C LEU A 380 3.18 15.33 9.02
N GLN A 381 2.68 16.26 9.84
CA GLN A 381 1.79 15.96 10.97
C GLN A 381 0.58 15.09 10.61
N PRO A 382 -0.16 15.33 9.50
CA PRO A 382 -1.28 14.48 9.11
C PRO A 382 -0.88 13.02 8.81
N PHE A 383 0.35 12.81 8.34
CA PHE A 383 0.89 11.49 8.05
C PHE A 383 1.39 10.80 9.32
N ILE A 384 2.00 11.55 10.24
CA ILE A 384 2.42 11.07 11.56
C ILE A 384 1.20 10.57 12.34
N GLU A 385 0.13 11.36 12.40
CA GLU A 385 -1.12 10.99 13.10
C GLU A 385 -1.84 9.77 12.50
N ASN A 386 -1.62 9.49 11.22
CA ASN A 386 -2.22 8.34 10.52
C ASN A 386 -1.26 7.13 10.40
N SER A 387 -0.05 7.23 10.93
CA SER A 387 1.04 6.28 10.69
C SER A 387 0.76 4.86 11.18
N ASP A 388 -0.06 4.69 12.22
CA ASP A 388 -0.47 3.36 12.70
C ASP A 388 -1.36 2.60 11.70
N LYS A 389 -2.05 3.33 10.81
CA LYS A 389 -2.88 2.76 9.74
C LYS A 389 -2.10 2.66 8.43
N VAL A 390 -1.38 3.71 8.07
CA VAL A 390 -0.55 3.77 6.86
C VAL A 390 0.85 4.20 7.28
N PRO A 391 1.80 3.25 7.41
CA PRO A 391 3.15 3.56 7.86
C PRO A 391 3.81 4.67 7.05
N LEU A 392 4.68 5.40 7.72
CA LEU A 392 5.40 6.54 7.16
C LEU A 392 6.90 6.26 7.19
N ILE A 393 7.58 6.50 6.08
CA ILE A 393 9.04 6.45 5.96
C ILE A 393 9.54 7.78 5.42
N VAL A 394 10.56 8.35 6.05
CA VAL A 394 11.28 9.54 5.59
C VAL A 394 12.74 9.16 5.41
N GLY A 395 13.20 9.13 4.16
CA GLY A 395 14.57 8.83 3.79
C GLY A 395 15.23 10.03 3.13
N GLY A 396 16.48 10.31 3.47
CA GLY A 396 17.25 11.31 2.72
C GLY A 396 18.49 11.83 3.41
N ASP A 397 18.99 12.92 2.87
CA ASP A 397 20.18 13.64 3.33
C ASP A 397 19.74 14.80 4.24
N PHE A 398 19.93 14.62 5.54
CA PHE A 398 19.57 15.62 6.53
C PHE A 398 20.65 16.68 6.71
N ASN A 399 21.83 16.53 6.08
CA ASN A 399 22.96 17.45 6.20
C ASN A 399 23.36 17.80 7.66
N SER A 400 22.93 16.98 8.63
CA SER A 400 23.09 17.20 10.07
C SER A 400 23.36 15.86 10.77
N PRO A 401 24.33 15.80 11.70
CA PRO A 401 24.57 14.59 12.48
C PRO A 401 23.43 14.29 13.47
N SER A 402 23.55 13.17 14.19
CA SER A 402 22.53 12.69 15.12
C SER A 402 22.95 12.81 16.57
N ILE A 403 21.99 13.11 17.46
CA ILE A 403 22.16 13.01 18.91
C ILE A 403 22.51 11.57 19.34
N LEU A 404 22.11 10.58 18.54
CA LEU A 404 22.37 9.17 18.81
C LEU A 404 23.81 8.75 18.47
N ASP A 405 24.53 9.59 17.73
CA ASP A 405 25.91 9.36 17.35
C ASP A 405 26.88 10.25 18.12
N TRP A 406 26.49 11.49 18.46
CA TRP A 406 27.34 12.49 19.11
C TRP A 406 27.05 12.57 20.62
N THR A 407 27.31 11.46 21.30
CA THR A 407 27.10 11.26 22.73
C THR A 407 28.38 11.51 23.54
N GLU A 408 28.26 11.63 24.87
CA GLU A 408 29.43 11.67 25.77
C GLU A 408 30.35 10.46 25.55
N SER A 409 29.78 9.27 25.33
CA SER A 409 30.57 8.04 25.11
C SER A 409 31.40 8.07 23.83
N THR A 410 31.06 8.90 22.86
CA THR A 410 31.72 9.01 21.55
C THR A 410 32.49 10.32 21.38
N GLU A 411 32.54 11.19 22.40
CA GLU A 411 33.17 12.51 22.33
C GLU A 411 34.62 12.45 21.86
N SER A 412 35.35 11.37 22.19
CA SER A 412 36.74 11.16 21.76
C SER A 412 36.91 11.04 20.24
N TRP A 413 35.83 10.68 19.53
CA TRP A 413 35.75 10.67 18.07
C TRP A 413 35.34 12.03 17.51
N HIS A 414 34.76 12.90 18.35
CA HIS A 414 34.17 14.17 17.97
C HIS A 414 34.93 15.39 18.54
N ASN A 415 36.26 15.29 18.69
CA ASN A 415 37.10 16.33 19.28
C ASN A 415 36.69 16.77 20.70
N GLY A 416 36.18 15.84 21.50
CA GLY A 416 35.69 16.11 22.86
C GLY A 416 34.29 16.75 22.88
N LEU A 417 33.53 16.64 21.80
CA LEU A 417 32.18 17.21 21.69
C LEU A 417 31.12 16.10 21.78
N ALA A 418 30.17 16.28 22.68
CA ALA A 418 28.85 15.66 22.63
C ALA A 418 27.84 16.77 22.27
N VAL A 419 27.01 16.54 21.27
CA VAL A 419 26.20 17.62 20.66
C VAL A 419 24.75 17.15 20.50
N GLU A 420 23.83 17.91 21.08
CA GLU A 420 22.39 17.74 20.93
C GLU A 420 21.93 18.33 19.59
N TRP A 421 22.24 17.63 18.50
CA TRP A 421 21.86 18.01 17.14
C TRP A 421 20.33 18.20 16.99
N PRO A 422 19.83 19.45 16.86
CA PRO A 422 18.39 19.75 16.93
C PRO A 422 17.57 19.12 15.80
N VAL A 423 18.21 18.76 14.68
CA VAL A 423 17.51 18.11 13.56
C VAL A 423 17.05 16.71 13.95
N SER A 424 17.99 15.88 14.40
CA SER A 424 17.68 14.51 14.81
C SER A 424 16.86 14.46 16.10
N GLU A 425 17.07 15.39 17.03
CA GLU A 425 16.27 15.51 18.24
C GLU A 425 14.79 15.71 17.91
N GLN A 426 14.47 16.70 17.08
CA GLN A 426 13.08 16.99 16.67
C GLN A 426 12.41 15.79 15.97
N MET A 427 13.15 15.02 15.17
CA MET A 427 12.62 13.79 14.56
C MET A 427 12.25 12.76 15.63
N LEU A 428 13.15 12.52 16.60
CA LEU A 428 12.93 11.55 17.67
C LEU A 428 11.80 11.98 18.63
N GLU A 429 11.66 13.27 18.92
CA GLU A 429 10.58 13.82 19.73
C GLU A 429 9.19 13.64 19.08
N GLN A 430 9.12 13.66 17.75
CA GLN A 430 7.91 13.31 17.00
C GLN A 430 7.68 11.79 16.90
N GLY A 431 8.49 11.00 17.59
CA GLY A 431 8.39 9.54 17.70
C GLY A 431 8.96 8.79 16.50
N PHE A 432 9.68 9.44 15.57
CA PHE A 432 10.32 8.72 14.48
C PHE A 432 11.40 7.77 15.01
N VAL A 433 11.48 6.60 14.40
CA VAL A 433 12.51 5.60 14.69
C VAL A 433 13.62 5.71 13.66
N ASP A 434 14.83 6.04 14.10
CA ASP A 434 16.05 5.92 13.32
C ASP A 434 16.36 4.45 13.03
N SER A 435 16.20 4.00 11.79
CA SER A 435 16.33 2.58 11.47
C SER A 435 17.73 2.00 11.73
N TYR A 436 18.79 2.79 11.53
CA TYR A 436 20.15 2.32 11.74
C TYR A 436 20.43 2.15 13.22
N ARG A 437 20.12 3.17 14.05
CA ARG A 437 20.35 3.11 15.50
C ARG A 437 19.36 2.22 16.23
N TYR A 438 18.19 1.94 15.65
CA TYR A 438 17.29 0.91 16.18
C TYR A 438 17.92 -0.49 16.12
N ILE A 439 18.62 -0.82 15.03
CA ILE A 439 19.30 -2.12 14.86
C ILE A 439 20.67 -2.11 15.54
N HIS A 440 21.40 -1.00 15.44
CA HIS A 440 22.77 -0.83 15.93
C HIS A 440 22.81 0.20 17.06
N SER A 441 22.22 -0.13 18.21
CA SER A 441 21.96 0.84 19.29
C SER A 441 23.22 1.38 19.98
N ASN A 442 24.32 0.63 20.00
CA ASN A 442 25.58 1.08 20.59
C ASN A 442 26.48 1.75 19.52
N PRO A 443 26.67 3.08 19.55
CA PRO A 443 27.52 3.77 18.59
C PRO A 443 29.01 3.41 18.69
N LEU A 444 29.46 2.87 19.83
CA LEU A 444 30.84 2.41 20.01
C LEU A 444 31.14 1.07 19.31
N GLU A 445 30.13 0.21 19.17
CA GLU A 445 30.25 -1.09 18.47
C GLU A 445 30.01 -0.93 16.97
N HIS A 446 29.10 -0.02 16.61
CA HIS A 446 28.69 0.23 15.24
C HIS A 446 28.79 1.73 14.94
N ALA A 447 29.98 2.18 14.57
CA ALA A 447 30.23 3.58 14.28
C ALA A 447 29.45 4.06 13.04
N ALA A 448 29.13 5.35 13.04
CA ALA A 448 28.61 6.05 11.87
C ALA A 448 29.78 6.30 10.88
N HIS A 449 30.07 5.33 10.02
CA HIS A 449 31.23 5.40 9.13
C HIS A 449 30.92 6.08 7.78
N GLU A 450 31.03 7.41 7.74
CA GLU A 450 31.30 8.14 6.49
C GLU A 450 32.82 8.29 6.30
N LYS A 451 33.40 7.52 5.36
CA LYS A 451 34.78 7.74 4.88
C LYS A 451 34.74 8.81 3.79
N TRP A 452 34.77 10.08 4.18
CA TRP A 452 34.97 11.15 3.20
C TRP A 452 36.42 11.15 2.69
N ASN A 453 36.62 10.84 1.42
CA ASN A 453 37.88 11.06 0.67
C ASN A 453 39.18 10.53 1.31
N GLY A 454 39.18 9.35 1.92
CA GLY A 454 40.41 8.70 2.39
C GLY A 454 41.18 9.46 3.47
N ASP A 455 40.61 10.53 4.02
CA ASP A 455 41.21 11.30 5.10
C ASP A 455 40.99 10.54 6.41
N ALA A 456 42.07 10.11 7.06
CA ALA A 456 42.07 9.51 8.38
C ALA A 456 41.71 10.51 9.51
N LYS A 457 40.85 11.50 9.23
CA LYS A 457 40.56 12.64 10.10
C LYS A 457 39.32 12.38 10.96
N LYS A 458 39.57 11.71 12.09
CA LYS A 458 38.88 11.69 13.40
C LYS A 458 37.35 11.81 13.53
N LEU A 459 36.61 12.65 12.79
CA LEU A 459 35.16 12.83 12.97
C LEU A 459 34.34 11.78 12.20
N THR A 460 33.91 10.72 12.91
CA THR A 460 32.87 9.80 12.42
C THR A 460 31.50 10.49 12.43
N HIS A 461 30.69 10.28 11.41
CA HIS A 461 29.33 10.83 11.33
C HIS A 461 28.53 10.10 10.26
N ARG A 462 27.21 10.32 10.32
CA ARG A 462 26.27 10.05 9.25
C ARG A 462 25.35 11.26 9.11
N ILE A 463 24.98 11.60 7.89
CA ILE A 463 23.98 12.64 7.60
C ILE A 463 22.82 12.13 6.74
N ASP A 464 22.95 10.93 6.20
CA ASP A 464 21.90 10.22 5.49
C ASP A 464 21.16 9.25 6.43
N TYR A 465 19.83 9.32 6.43
CA TYR A 465 18.99 8.55 7.34
C TYR A 465 17.79 7.93 6.63
N ILE A 466 17.29 6.82 7.21
CA ILE A 466 15.91 6.37 7.01
C ILE A 466 15.24 6.34 8.39
N TYR A 467 14.23 7.20 8.54
CA TYR A 467 13.32 7.25 9.68
C TYR A 467 12.00 6.57 9.34
N SER A 468 11.42 5.82 10.28
CA SER A 468 10.08 5.22 10.14
C SER A 468 9.16 5.62 11.28
N GLN A 469 7.85 5.67 11.01
CA GLN A 469 6.82 5.96 11.99
C GLN A 469 5.58 5.04 11.81
N GLY A 470 4.95 4.70 12.93
CA GLY A 470 3.80 3.80 13.06
C GLY A 470 4.12 2.54 13.89
N GLU A 471 3.27 2.17 14.84
CA GLU A 471 3.52 1.05 15.77
C GLU A 471 3.61 -0.32 15.09
N SER A 472 3.07 -0.42 13.88
CA SER A 472 2.85 -1.68 13.18
C SER A 472 3.91 -2.00 12.11
N ILE A 473 4.78 -1.03 11.77
CA ILE A 473 5.97 -1.25 10.94
C ILE A 473 7.16 -1.56 11.85
N LYS A 474 7.95 -2.59 11.50
CA LYS A 474 9.12 -2.99 12.31
C LYS A 474 10.38 -3.06 11.49
N THR A 475 11.42 -2.35 11.91
CA THR A 475 12.76 -2.46 11.34
C THR A 475 13.34 -3.86 11.64
N LEU A 476 13.73 -4.59 10.60
CA LEU A 476 14.33 -5.92 10.70
C LEU A 476 15.85 -5.90 10.55
N SER A 477 16.34 -5.05 9.64
CA SER A 477 17.77 -4.85 9.40
C SER A 477 18.01 -3.45 8.86
N SER A 478 19.16 -2.86 9.15
CA SER A 478 19.59 -1.60 8.56
C SER A 478 21.10 -1.60 8.39
N GLN A 479 21.59 -1.10 7.26
CA GLN A 479 23.02 -1.03 6.95
C GLN A 479 23.34 0.20 6.11
N MET A 480 24.54 0.75 6.33
CA MET A 480 25.13 1.77 5.47
C MET A 480 26.06 1.10 4.45
N MET A 481 26.01 1.56 3.20
CA MET A 481 26.77 1.02 2.07
C MET A 481 27.59 2.15 1.44
N ASN A 482 28.88 1.94 1.26
CA ASN A 482 29.80 2.91 0.65
C ASN A 482 30.90 2.25 -0.19
N ASP A 483 30.70 0.98 -0.55
CA ASP A 483 31.57 0.21 -1.42
C ASP A 483 30.72 -0.78 -2.22
N HIS A 484 31.05 -0.93 -3.50
CA HIS A 484 30.52 -1.99 -4.33
C HIS A 484 31.60 -2.49 -5.29
N ASN A 485 32.20 -3.63 -4.97
CA ASN A 485 33.32 -4.21 -5.73
C ASN A 485 34.52 -3.25 -5.85
N GLY A 486 34.78 -2.42 -4.83
CA GLY A 486 35.89 -1.46 -4.84
C GLY A 486 35.61 -0.14 -5.57
N GLU A 487 34.41 0.08 -6.10
CA GLU A 487 33.99 1.34 -6.73
C GLU A 487 32.70 1.87 -6.07
N TRP A 488 32.57 3.20 -5.94
CA TRP A 488 31.38 3.86 -5.40
C TRP A 488 31.12 5.19 -6.15
N PRO A 489 29.94 5.39 -6.78
CA PRO A 489 29.71 6.53 -7.69
C PRO A 489 29.15 7.79 -7.00
N SER A 490 29.20 7.85 -5.67
CA SER A 490 28.73 8.98 -4.85
C SER A 490 29.77 9.32 -3.78
N ASP A 491 29.72 10.52 -3.21
CA ASP A 491 30.45 10.88 -2.00
C ASP A 491 29.64 10.59 -0.71
N HIS A 492 28.37 10.22 -0.85
CA HIS A 492 27.49 9.78 0.23
C HIS A 492 27.33 8.25 0.28
N PRO A 493 27.29 7.64 1.48
CA PRO A 493 26.81 6.27 1.63
C PRO A 493 25.32 6.15 1.31
N ALA A 494 24.87 4.95 0.94
CA ALA A 494 23.46 4.61 0.88
C ALA A 494 23.02 3.94 2.18
N VAL A 495 21.80 4.19 2.64
CA VAL A 495 21.20 3.50 3.79
C VAL A 495 20.17 2.50 3.26
N LEU A 496 20.36 1.21 3.53
CA LEU A 496 19.42 0.15 3.17
C LEU A 496 18.76 -0.41 4.42
N THR A 497 17.43 -0.35 4.48
CA THR A 497 16.65 -0.86 5.60
C THR A 497 15.58 -1.84 5.12
N THR A 498 15.46 -2.98 5.81
CA THR A 498 14.37 -3.94 5.62
C THR A 498 13.34 -3.75 6.72
N TYR A 499 12.07 -3.61 6.34
CA TYR A 499 10.94 -3.49 7.24
C TYR A 499 10.01 -4.68 7.12
N ARG A 500 9.47 -5.12 8.25
CA ARG A 500 8.24 -5.91 8.28
C ARG A 500 7.04 -4.96 8.23
N MET A 501 6.14 -5.22 7.29
CA MET A 501 4.93 -4.44 7.11
C MET A 501 3.81 -4.88 8.05
N PRO A 502 2.88 -3.96 8.39
CA PRO A 502 1.70 -4.29 9.16
C PRO A 502 0.90 -5.42 8.51
N THR A 503 0.68 -6.50 9.25
CA THR A 503 -0.38 -7.47 8.93
C THR A 503 -1.69 -6.96 9.49
N LYS A 504 -2.70 -6.77 8.62
CA LYS A 504 -4.07 -6.55 9.12
C LYS A 504 -4.49 -7.78 9.94
N PRO A 505 -4.92 -7.61 11.21
CA PRO A 505 -5.37 -8.74 12.00
C PRO A 505 -6.52 -9.49 11.31
N MET A 506 -6.46 -10.81 11.33
CA MET A 506 -7.54 -11.68 10.87
C MET A 506 -8.70 -11.62 11.86
N ARG A 507 -9.79 -10.96 11.49
CA ARG A 507 -11.01 -10.89 12.31
C ARG A 507 -11.90 -12.11 12.13
N VAL A 508 -12.24 -12.76 13.23
CA VAL A 508 -13.22 -13.85 13.33
C VAL A 508 -14.44 -13.34 14.08
N ILE A 509 -15.64 -13.60 13.57
CA ILE A 509 -16.91 -13.23 14.20
C ILE A 509 -17.76 -14.49 14.43
N THR A 510 -18.45 -14.57 15.56
CA THR A 510 -19.58 -15.50 15.74
C THR A 510 -20.87 -14.73 15.99
N TYR A 511 -21.98 -15.17 15.40
CA TYR A 511 -23.26 -14.51 15.54
C TYR A 511 -24.48 -15.43 15.37
N ASN A 512 -25.30 -15.56 16.42
CA ASN A 512 -26.65 -16.12 16.34
C ASN A 512 -27.61 -15.06 15.75
N VAL A 513 -28.29 -15.41 14.64
CA VAL A 513 -29.07 -14.46 13.83
C VAL A 513 -30.59 -14.60 13.98
N LEU A 514 -31.06 -15.23 15.06
CA LEU A 514 -32.47 -15.36 15.41
C LEU A 514 -33.30 -16.04 14.30
N GLU A 515 -33.21 -17.37 14.27
CA GLU A 515 -33.96 -18.24 13.36
C GLU A 515 -33.99 -17.79 11.88
N GLY A 516 -32.84 -17.42 11.33
CA GLY A 516 -32.68 -17.02 9.93
C GLY A 516 -33.30 -15.65 9.66
N PHE A 517 -33.25 -14.75 10.65
CA PHE A 517 -33.92 -13.46 10.66
C PHE A 517 -35.45 -13.60 10.61
N ARG A 518 -36.06 -14.44 11.44
CA ARG A 518 -37.52 -14.69 11.41
C ARG A 518 -38.37 -13.47 11.85
N GLY A 519 -39.55 -13.31 11.27
CA GLY A 519 -40.57 -12.33 11.71
C GLY A 519 -40.68 -11.09 10.81
N GLU A 520 -41.62 -10.20 11.11
CA GLU A 520 -42.02 -9.09 10.22
C GLU A 520 -40.87 -8.15 9.85
N ARG A 521 -39.90 -7.95 10.76
CA ARG A 521 -38.70 -7.12 10.53
C ARG A 521 -37.46 -7.93 10.09
N GLY A 522 -37.65 -9.19 9.71
CA GLY A 522 -36.57 -10.11 9.36
C GLY A 522 -35.65 -9.61 8.25
N GLU A 523 -36.25 -9.17 7.15
CA GLU A 523 -35.51 -8.65 6.00
C GLU A 523 -34.70 -7.38 6.33
N GLU A 524 -35.23 -6.53 7.20
CA GLU A 524 -34.53 -5.34 7.69
C GLU A 524 -33.31 -5.73 8.53
N ARG A 525 -33.47 -6.67 9.46
CA ARG A 525 -32.34 -7.17 10.27
C ARG A 525 -31.27 -7.82 9.41
N ARG A 526 -31.67 -8.65 8.43
CA ARG A 526 -30.75 -9.26 7.46
C ARG A 526 -29.87 -8.23 6.76
N LYS A 527 -30.47 -7.14 6.24
CA LYS A 527 -29.73 -6.04 5.60
C LYS A 527 -28.79 -5.32 6.56
N ARG A 528 -29.24 -5.04 7.79
CA ARG A 528 -28.40 -4.40 8.82
C ARG A 528 -27.19 -5.26 9.17
N VAL A 529 -27.39 -6.57 9.36
CA VAL A 529 -26.30 -7.50 9.67
C VAL A 529 -25.32 -7.58 8.51
N ALA A 530 -25.78 -7.69 7.26
CA ALA A 530 -24.89 -7.68 6.10
C ALA A 530 -24.07 -6.38 5.98
N ALA A 531 -24.70 -5.22 6.19
CA ALA A 531 -24.00 -3.93 6.18
C ALA A 531 -22.99 -3.81 7.33
N TRP A 532 -23.35 -4.29 8.52
CA TRP A 532 -22.47 -4.31 9.69
C TRP A 532 -21.27 -5.23 9.45
N LEU A 533 -21.47 -6.47 8.98
CA LEU A 533 -20.40 -7.40 8.64
C LEU A 533 -19.46 -6.83 7.58
N ARG A 534 -20.01 -6.18 6.54
CA ARG A 534 -19.21 -5.50 5.52
C ARG A 534 -18.28 -4.45 6.11
N LYS A 535 -18.76 -3.67 7.08
CA LYS A 535 -17.94 -2.68 7.82
C LYS A 535 -16.92 -3.33 8.76
N GLN A 536 -17.23 -4.50 9.34
CA GLN A 536 -16.28 -5.21 10.20
C GLN A 536 -15.14 -5.87 9.42
N GLU A 537 -15.35 -6.13 8.12
CA GLU A 537 -14.39 -6.78 7.23
C GLU A 537 -13.81 -8.11 7.77
N PRO A 538 -14.65 -9.03 8.29
CA PRO A 538 -14.19 -10.29 8.85
C PRO A 538 -13.47 -11.14 7.79
N ALA A 539 -12.54 -11.97 8.24
CA ALA A 539 -11.99 -13.05 7.43
C ALA A 539 -12.89 -14.29 7.48
N VAL A 540 -13.50 -14.54 8.65
CA VAL A 540 -14.36 -15.70 8.92
C VAL A 540 -15.56 -15.26 9.76
N VAL A 541 -16.76 -15.73 9.40
CA VAL A 541 -17.98 -15.53 10.20
C VAL A 541 -18.65 -16.87 10.44
N ALA A 542 -18.84 -17.22 11.71
CA ALA A 542 -19.62 -18.36 12.16
C ALA A 542 -21.04 -17.90 12.53
N PHE A 543 -22.05 -18.61 12.02
CA PHE A 543 -23.45 -18.30 12.26
C PHE A 543 -24.15 -19.42 13.00
N GLN A 544 -25.09 -19.05 13.86
CA GLN A 544 -26.04 -19.93 14.51
C GLN A 544 -27.47 -19.54 14.12
N GLU A 545 -28.38 -20.49 14.24
CA GLU A 545 -29.80 -20.35 13.89
C GLU A 545 -30.06 -19.86 12.47
N LEU A 546 -29.38 -20.42 11.48
CA LEU A 546 -29.65 -20.13 10.06
C LEU A 546 -30.94 -20.81 9.55
N ASN A 547 -32.02 -20.83 10.33
CA ASN A 547 -33.23 -21.58 10.00
C ASN A 547 -33.77 -21.16 8.62
N GLY A 548 -34.07 -22.14 7.76
CA GLY A 548 -34.53 -21.90 6.39
C GLY A 548 -33.45 -21.43 5.41
N TYR A 549 -32.17 -21.54 5.75
CA TYR A 549 -31.06 -21.36 4.82
C TYR A 549 -30.64 -22.69 4.20
N SER A 550 -30.45 -22.70 2.89
CA SER A 550 -29.57 -23.66 2.22
C SER A 550 -28.14 -23.14 2.19
N GLN A 551 -27.17 -24.02 1.92
CA GLN A 551 -25.78 -23.60 1.73
C GLN A 551 -25.65 -22.57 0.60
N GLU A 552 -26.35 -22.75 -0.53
CA GLU A 552 -26.28 -21.83 -1.66
C GLU A 552 -26.87 -20.46 -1.32
N ARG A 553 -27.91 -20.43 -0.47
CA ARG A 553 -28.45 -19.15 0.02
C ARG A 553 -27.42 -18.43 0.88
N LEU A 554 -26.80 -19.13 1.83
CA LEU A 554 -25.75 -18.54 2.68
C LEU A 554 -24.59 -18.02 1.81
N GLN A 555 -24.17 -18.78 0.79
CA GLN A 555 -23.12 -18.38 -0.14
C GLN A 555 -23.43 -17.09 -0.92
N ARG A 556 -24.67 -16.95 -1.41
CA ARG A 556 -25.11 -15.72 -2.09
C ARG A 556 -25.13 -14.53 -1.13
N GLU A 557 -25.60 -14.73 0.09
CA GLU A 557 -25.61 -13.66 1.09
C GLU A 557 -24.20 -13.28 1.54
N ALA A 558 -23.30 -14.25 1.67
CA ALA A 558 -21.90 -14.05 2.02
C ALA A 558 -21.16 -13.08 1.08
N SER A 559 -21.60 -13.02 -0.18
CA SER A 559 -21.06 -12.07 -1.15
C SER A 559 -21.34 -10.60 -0.78
N LEU A 560 -22.37 -10.31 0.03
CA LEU A 560 -22.68 -8.95 0.50
C LEU A 560 -21.62 -8.36 1.44
N TRP A 561 -20.85 -9.22 2.11
CA TRP A 561 -19.69 -8.86 2.95
C TRP A 561 -18.37 -9.42 2.40
N SER A 562 -18.31 -9.66 1.09
CA SER A 562 -17.09 -10.07 0.36
C SER A 562 -16.53 -11.46 0.69
N HIS A 563 -17.36 -12.37 1.21
CA HIS A 563 -16.98 -13.77 1.42
C HIS A 563 -17.31 -14.60 0.17
N LYS A 564 -16.37 -15.47 -0.22
CA LYS A 564 -16.48 -16.32 -1.42
C LYS A 564 -16.86 -17.76 -1.12
N TYR A 565 -16.79 -18.18 0.14
CA TYR A 565 -17.03 -19.56 0.55
C TYR A 565 -18.01 -19.63 1.72
N ALA A 566 -18.91 -20.60 1.70
CA ALA A 566 -19.90 -20.83 2.73
C ALA A 566 -20.22 -22.33 2.86
N GLU A 567 -20.33 -22.80 4.08
CA GLU A 567 -20.64 -24.20 4.43
C GLU A 567 -21.67 -24.23 5.56
N THR A 568 -22.63 -25.16 5.51
CA THR A 568 -23.63 -25.37 6.56
C THR A 568 -23.55 -26.78 7.12
N LEU A 569 -23.90 -26.96 8.40
CA LEU A 569 -23.98 -28.28 9.02
C LEU A 569 -25.03 -29.19 8.34
N LYS A 570 -26.19 -28.60 8.08
CA LYS A 570 -27.43 -29.22 7.60
C LYS A 570 -28.32 -28.11 7.06
N GLU A 571 -29.48 -28.47 6.52
CA GLU A 571 -30.44 -27.52 5.93
C GLU A 571 -31.84 -27.59 6.57
N ASP A 572 -31.96 -28.31 7.69
CA ASP A 572 -33.19 -28.47 8.46
C ASP A 572 -33.03 -27.98 9.91
N GLY A 573 -34.10 -27.39 10.46
CA GLY A 573 -34.16 -26.92 11.85
C GLY A 573 -33.18 -25.78 12.16
N TYR A 574 -32.52 -25.89 13.32
CA TYR A 574 -31.51 -24.94 13.78
C TYR A 574 -30.15 -25.26 13.19
N ILE A 575 -29.72 -24.42 12.24
CA ILE A 575 -28.56 -24.64 11.39
C ILE A 575 -27.40 -23.78 11.89
N VAL A 576 -26.20 -24.37 11.96
CA VAL A 576 -24.95 -23.62 12.06
C VAL A 576 -24.23 -23.57 10.72
N GLY A 577 -23.53 -22.48 10.44
CA GLY A 577 -22.79 -22.29 9.20
C GLY A 577 -21.53 -21.48 9.38
N LEU A 578 -20.62 -21.58 8.41
CA LEU A 578 -19.37 -20.84 8.36
C LEU A 578 -19.26 -20.17 6.99
N THR A 579 -18.86 -18.90 6.98
CA THR A 579 -18.48 -18.19 5.74
C THR A 579 -17.05 -17.69 5.85
N SER A 580 -16.31 -17.67 4.74
CA SER A 580 -14.91 -17.23 4.72
C SER A 580 -14.54 -16.53 3.41
N ARG A 581 -13.52 -15.66 3.49
CA ARG A 581 -12.81 -15.13 2.31
C ARG A 581 -11.94 -16.20 1.63
N SER A 582 -11.44 -17.15 2.41
CA SER A 582 -10.55 -18.22 1.96
C SER A 582 -11.32 -19.55 1.80
N PRO A 583 -10.84 -20.49 0.95
CA PRO A 583 -11.49 -21.78 0.78
C PRO A 583 -11.77 -22.48 2.12
N ILE A 584 -12.92 -23.16 2.19
CA ILE A 584 -13.34 -23.92 3.37
C ILE A 584 -13.21 -25.41 3.04
N GLU A 585 -12.39 -26.12 3.82
CA GLU A 585 -12.37 -27.58 3.88
C GLU A 585 -13.33 -28.02 4.99
N VAL A 586 -14.29 -28.87 4.66
CA VAL A 586 -15.15 -29.50 5.67
C VAL A 586 -14.42 -30.70 6.26
N VAL A 587 -14.20 -30.69 7.57
CA VAL A 587 -13.60 -31.82 8.29
C VAL A 587 -14.68 -32.76 8.83
N GLU A 588 -15.72 -32.23 9.48
CA GLU A 588 -16.80 -33.04 10.07
C GLU A 588 -18.13 -32.27 10.14
N ARG A 589 -19.24 -32.99 9.94
CA ARG A 589 -20.62 -32.53 10.23
C ARG A 589 -21.22 -33.40 11.34
N LEU A 590 -21.11 -32.95 12.60
CA LEU A 590 -21.54 -33.72 13.75
C LEU A 590 -22.98 -33.36 14.15
N ARG A 591 -23.92 -34.26 13.82
CA ARG A 591 -25.34 -34.14 14.22
C ARG A 591 -25.71 -35.09 15.36
N GLN A 592 -25.19 -36.31 15.33
CA GLN A 592 -25.59 -37.34 16.29
C GLN A 592 -25.10 -36.98 17.68
N ARG A 593 -25.94 -37.23 18.70
CA ARG A 593 -25.66 -36.96 20.12
C ARG A 593 -25.50 -35.48 20.50
N MET A 594 -25.71 -34.57 19.55
CA MET A 594 -25.83 -33.13 19.75
C MET A 594 -27.29 -32.70 19.59
N HIS A 595 -27.70 -31.64 20.26
CA HIS A 595 -29.05 -31.10 20.13
C HIS A 595 -29.25 -30.37 18.79
N HIS A 596 -28.42 -29.36 18.51
CA HIS A 596 -28.43 -28.68 17.20
C HIS A 596 -27.29 -29.14 16.30
N GLY A 597 -26.07 -29.27 16.85
CA GLY A 597 -24.91 -29.90 16.20
C GLY A 597 -23.66 -29.03 16.15
N MET A 598 -22.63 -29.55 15.48
CA MET A 598 -21.34 -28.89 15.29
C MET A 598 -20.86 -29.06 13.85
N LEU A 599 -20.41 -27.96 13.24
CA LEU A 599 -19.71 -27.95 11.97
C LEU A 599 -18.21 -27.73 12.22
N HIS A 600 -17.38 -28.71 11.87
CA HIS A 600 -15.93 -28.59 11.92
C HIS A 600 -15.40 -28.34 10.51
N CYS A 601 -14.83 -27.16 10.31
CA CYS A 601 -14.22 -26.74 9.05
C CYS A 601 -12.78 -26.30 9.27
N ARG A 602 -11.96 -26.34 8.22
CA ARG A 602 -10.64 -25.72 8.17
C ARG A 602 -10.63 -24.65 7.10
N THR A 603 -10.11 -23.47 7.44
CA THR A 603 -9.91 -22.37 6.49
C THR A 603 -8.77 -21.48 6.97
N GLY A 604 -7.94 -20.96 6.07
CA GLY A 604 -6.78 -20.14 6.44
C GLY A 604 -5.78 -20.84 7.38
N GLY A 605 -5.67 -22.17 7.31
CA GLY A 605 -4.79 -22.96 8.18
C GLY A 605 -5.28 -23.15 9.63
N ILE A 606 -6.53 -22.75 9.94
CA ILE A 606 -7.13 -22.85 11.28
C ILE A 606 -8.36 -23.76 11.24
N ASP A 607 -8.49 -24.60 12.26
CA ASP A 607 -9.66 -25.45 12.47
C ASP A 607 -10.73 -24.69 13.29
N TYR A 608 -11.93 -24.56 12.73
CA TYR A 608 -13.09 -23.89 13.33
C TYR A 608 -14.17 -24.93 13.66
N LEU A 609 -14.52 -25.03 14.94
CA LEU A 609 -15.63 -25.85 15.43
C LEU A 609 -16.79 -24.91 15.75
N VAL A 610 -17.69 -24.74 14.79
CA VAL A 610 -18.91 -23.92 14.94
C VAL A 610 -19.97 -24.72 15.66
N ILE A 611 -20.42 -24.24 16.81
CA ILE A 611 -21.34 -24.96 17.68
C ILE A 611 -22.64 -24.20 17.94
N HIS A 612 -23.69 -24.96 18.23
CA HIS A 612 -24.90 -24.47 18.89
C HIS A 612 -25.34 -25.54 19.89
N LEU A 613 -25.09 -25.30 21.18
CA LEU A 613 -25.35 -26.27 22.25
C LEU A 613 -26.81 -26.22 22.71
N SER A 614 -27.26 -27.28 23.39
CA SER A 614 -28.63 -27.38 23.87
C SER A 614 -29.02 -26.24 24.81
N PRO A 615 -30.19 -25.59 24.62
CA PRO A 615 -30.68 -24.56 25.53
C PRO A 615 -31.35 -25.13 26.79
N PHE A 616 -31.55 -26.45 26.88
CA PHE A 616 -32.48 -27.04 27.84
C PHE A 616 -31.84 -27.59 29.11
N ARG A 617 -30.77 -28.39 29.01
CA ARG A 617 -30.21 -29.10 30.18
C ARG A 617 -28.70 -28.98 30.24
N PHE A 618 -28.18 -28.48 31.36
CA PHE A 618 -26.73 -28.31 31.53
C PHE A 618 -25.99 -29.65 31.45
N LYS A 619 -26.55 -30.73 32.00
CA LYS A 619 -25.99 -32.09 31.88
C LYS A 619 -25.96 -32.62 30.44
N HIS A 620 -26.88 -32.16 29.59
CA HIS A 620 -26.83 -32.51 28.17
C HIS A 620 -25.72 -31.73 27.48
N ARG A 621 -25.61 -30.41 27.74
CA ARG A 621 -24.50 -29.58 27.26
C ARG A 621 -23.14 -30.11 27.70
N GLN A 622 -22.99 -30.65 28.91
CA GLN A 622 -21.75 -31.31 29.35
C GLN A 622 -21.35 -32.46 28.41
N LYS A 623 -22.31 -33.31 28.02
CA LYS A 623 -22.06 -34.41 27.07
C LYS A 623 -21.73 -33.91 25.66
N GLU A 624 -22.32 -32.80 25.23
CA GLU A 624 -21.95 -32.13 23.98
C GLU A 624 -20.53 -31.56 24.05
N ALA A 625 -20.16 -30.95 25.18
CA ALA A 625 -18.80 -30.45 25.41
C ALA A 625 -17.74 -31.56 25.40
N GLU A 626 -18.04 -32.76 25.93
CA GLU A 626 -17.16 -33.92 25.82
C GLU A 626 -16.83 -34.28 24.37
N LEU A 627 -17.81 -34.21 23.47
CA LEU A 627 -17.61 -34.46 22.04
C LEU A 627 -16.71 -33.40 21.41
N ILE A 628 -16.90 -32.13 21.76
CA ILE A 628 -16.07 -31.01 21.30
C ILE A 628 -14.63 -31.17 21.80
N ILE A 629 -14.44 -31.50 23.09
CA ILE A 629 -13.14 -31.75 23.71
C ILE A 629 -12.37 -32.86 22.97
N GLU A 630 -13.05 -33.93 22.56
CA GLU A 630 -12.43 -35.02 21.78
C GLU A 630 -11.84 -34.49 20.45
N ARG A 631 -12.58 -33.65 19.71
CA ARG A 631 -12.11 -33.07 18.44
C ARG A 631 -10.97 -32.08 18.68
N VAL A 632 -11.11 -31.20 19.67
CA VAL A 632 -10.06 -30.24 20.05
C VAL A 632 -8.76 -30.96 20.38
N LYS A 633 -8.81 -32.05 21.16
CA LYS A 633 -7.63 -32.85 21.48
C LYS A 633 -6.98 -33.47 20.24
N LYS A 634 -7.77 -33.94 19.26
CA LYS A 634 -7.24 -34.46 17.99
C LYS A 634 -6.54 -33.37 17.17
N VAL A 635 -7.19 -32.22 16.98
CA VAL A 635 -6.60 -31.09 16.25
C VAL A 635 -5.30 -30.62 16.90
N ARG A 636 -5.29 -30.49 18.24
CA ARG A 636 -4.10 -30.07 18.99
C ARG A 636 -2.98 -31.09 19.00
N ALA A 637 -3.29 -32.39 18.95
CA ALA A 637 -2.27 -33.44 18.81
C ALA A 637 -1.50 -33.33 17.49
N GLU A 638 -2.08 -32.69 16.48
CA GLU A 638 -1.46 -32.40 15.18
C GLU A 638 -0.79 -31.01 15.15
N ASN A 639 -0.65 -30.33 16.30
CA ASN A 639 -0.08 -28.98 16.43
C ASN A 639 -0.80 -27.92 15.58
N ARG A 640 -2.10 -28.09 15.34
CA ARG A 640 -2.89 -27.13 14.56
C ARG A 640 -3.64 -26.14 15.47
N PRO A 641 -3.72 -24.86 15.06
CA PRO A 641 -4.51 -23.86 15.75
C PRO A 641 -6.01 -24.20 15.66
N VAL A 642 -6.74 -24.03 16.75
CA VAL A 642 -8.18 -24.33 16.81
C VAL A 642 -8.99 -23.23 17.47
N VAL A 643 -10.17 -22.97 16.92
CA VAL A 643 -11.18 -22.05 17.42
C VAL A 643 -12.48 -22.81 17.63
N VAL A 644 -13.02 -22.78 18.85
CA VAL A 644 -14.37 -23.25 19.17
C VAL A 644 -15.24 -22.02 19.38
N LEU A 645 -16.26 -21.84 18.54
CA LEU A 645 -17.05 -20.61 18.54
C LEU A 645 -18.52 -20.89 18.25
N GLY A 646 -19.38 -20.05 18.80
CA GLY A 646 -20.82 -20.16 18.60
C GLY A 646 -21.62 -19.81 19.83
N ASP A 647 -22.84 -20.31 19.84
CA ASP A 647 -23.77 -20.22 20.95
C ASP A 647 -23.58 -21.44 21.86
N PHE A 648 -23.02 -21.20 23.04
CA PHE A 648 -22.73 -22.24 24.01
C PHE A 648 -23.94 -22.54 24.88
N ASN A 649 -24.96 -21.68 24.90
CA ASN A 649 -26.08 -21.75 25.85
C ASN A 649 -25.61 -22.00 27.30
N ALA A 650 -24.41 -21.54 27.64
CA ALA A 650 -23.71 -21.82 28.89
C ALA A 650 -22.97 -20.56 29.36
N TYR A 651 -22.60 -20.53 30.64
CA TYR A 651 -22.02 -19.36 31.27
C TYR A 651 -20.54 -19.55 31.58
N SER A 652 -19.74 -18.51 31.38
CA SER A 652 -18.30 -18.54 31.71
C SER A 652 -18.06 -18.26 33.21
N PRO A 653 -17.16 -19.00 33.87
CA PRO A 653 -16.70 -18.66 35.22
C PRO A 653 -16.18 -17.22 35.37
N SER A 654 -15.56 -16.66 34.32
CA SER A 654 -14.99 -15.30 34.35
C SER A 654 -16.08 -14.23 34.47
N ASP A 655 -17.26 -14.49 33.89
CA ASP A 655 -18.42 -13.60 33.96
C ASP A 655 -19.24 -13.78 35.25
N ARG A 656 -18.80 -14.65 36.19
CA ARG A 656 -19.55 -14.94 37.43
C ARG A 656 -19.94 -13.69 38.21
N HIS A 657 -19.06 -12.68 38.23
CA HIS A 657 -19.30 -11.42 38.93
C HIS A 657 -20.46 -10.59 38.34
N LEU A 658 -20.76 -10.75 37.04
CA LEU A 658 -21.91 -10.15 36.37
C LEU A 658 -23.19 -10.93 36.68
N HIS A 659 -23.08 -12.25 36.73
CA HIS A 659 -24.19 -13.14 37.01
C HIS A 659 -24.72 -13.02 38.45
N THR A 660 -23.83 -12.95 39.45
CA THR A 660 -24.21 -12.89 40.87
C THR A 660 -24.93 -11.59 41.25
N LYS A 661 -24.71 -10.51 40.48
CA LYS A 661 -25.40 -9.22 40.66
C LYS A 661 -26.74 -9.15 39.91
N ASN A 662 -27.01 -10.09 39.00
CA ASN A 662 -28.20 -10.09 38.15
C ASN A 662 -29.28 -11.03 38.72
N LEU A 663 -30.00 -10.56 39.75
CA LEU A 663 -31.09 -11.32 40.39
C LEU A 663 -32.22 -11.68 39.41
N GLU A 664 -32.47 -10.82 38.40
CA GLU A 664 -33.47 -11.08 37.37
C GLU A 664 -33.12 -12.30 36.52
N LEU A 665 -31.85 -12.46 36.15
CA LEU A 665 -31.37 -13.64 35.41
C LEU A 665 -31.62 -14.93 36.21
N LEU A 666 -31.24 -14.94 37.49
CA LEU A 666 -31.45 -16.10 38.36
C LEU A 666 -32.94 -16.45 38.50
N HIS A 667 -33.80 -15.45 38.74
CA HIS A 667 -35.25 -15.66 38.81
C HIS A 667 -35.82 -16.19 37.50
N ARG A 668 -35.36 -15.68 36.36
CA ARG A 668 -35.82 -16.12 35.03
C ARG A 668 -35.44 -17.58 34.78
N LEU A 669 -34.20 -17.97 35.09
CA LEU A 669 -33.73 -19.35 34.95
C LEU A 669 -34.51 -20.29 35.87
N ALA A 670 -34.66 -19.94 37.14
CA ALA A 670 -35.42 -20.75 38.11
C ALA A 670 -36.89 -20.90 37.70
N ALA A 671 -37.52 -19.84 37.19
CA ALA A 671 -38.89 -19.89 36.68
C ALA A 671 -39.01 -20.78 35.44
N SER A 672 -38.01 -20.80 34.57
CA SER A 672 -37.98 -21.67 33.38
C SER A 672 -37.84 -23.14 33.77
N ASP A 673 -36.86 -23.46 34.63
CA ASP A 673 -36.63 -24.82 35.17
C ASP A 673 -37.88 -25.36 35.89
N ALA A 674 -38.59 -24.51 36.64
CA ALA A 674 -39.82 -24.91 37.33
C ALA A 674 -41.04 -25.06 36.41
N ARG A 675 -41.06 -24.37 35.27
CA ARG A 675 -42.21 -24.36 34.34
C ARG A 675 -42.17 -25.50 33.33
N HIS A 676 -40.99 -26.02 33.02
CA HIS A 676 -40.80 -26.95 31.91
C HIS A 676 -40.02 -28.20 32.34
N ASP A 677 -40.68 -29.35 32.41
CA ASP A 677 -40.07 -30.63 32.84
C ASP A 677 -38.83 -31.05 32.03
N HIS A 678 -38.70 -30.57 30.79
CA HIS A 678 -37.56 -30.87 29.93
C HIS A 678 -36.35 -29.93 30.15
N VAL A 679 -36.48 -28.89 30.96
CA VAL A 679 -35.47 -27.86 31.21
C VAL A 679 -34.84 -28.06 32.61
N GLU A 680 -33.51 -28.00 32.68
CA GLU A 680 -32.71 -28.06 33.91
C GLU A 680 -31.41 -27.29 33.63
N ASN A 681 -31.47 -25.96 33.68
CA ASN A 681 -30.34 -25.09 33.40
C ASN A 681 -29.57 -24.70 34.67
N LEU A 682 -30.18 -24.80 35.85
CA LEU A 682 -29.53 -24.58 37.13
C LEU A 682 -29.01 -25.90 37.72
N ASP A 683 -27.78 -25.89 38.23
CA ASP A 683 -27.23 -26.97 39.05
C ASP A 683 -27.55 -26.69 40.53
N ARG A 684 -28.49 -27.46 41.10
CA ARG A 684 -28.94 -27.29 42.51
C ARG A 684 -29.33 -25.84 42.83
N GLY A 685 -30.04 -25.19 41.90
CA GLY A 685 -30.50 -23.81 42.02
C GLY A 685 -29.44 -22.74 41.78
N LYS A 686 -28.23 -23.11 41.31
CA LYS A 686 -27.15 -22.18 40.96
C LYS A 686 -26.85 -22.24 39.47
N ILE A 687 -26.28 -21.16 38.94
CA ILE A 687 -25.83 -21.12 37.54
C ILE A 687 -24.75 -22.18 37.32
N ASP A 688 -24.91 -22.98 36.28
CA ASP A 688 -23.89 -23.93 35.83
C ASP A 688 -22.76 -23.22 35.09
N TYR A 689 -21.53 -23.54 35.49
CA TYR A 689 -20.30 -23.10 34.83
C TYR A 689 -19.47 -24.28 34.29
N SER A 690 -19.90 -25.52 34.55
CA SER A 690 -19.08 -26.70 34.33
C SER A 690 -18.80 -26.97 32.84
N VAL A 691 -19.74 -26.63 31.95
CA VAL A 691 -19.57 -26.74 30.49
C VAL A 691 -18.38 -25.91 30.03
N MET A 692 -18.40 -24.59 30.31
CA MET A 692 -17.29 -23.70 29.96
C MET A 692 -16.01 -24.09 30.68
N GLN A 693 -16.09 -24.43 31.97
CA GLN A 693 -14.92 -24.83 32.75
C GLN A 693 -14.21 -26.06 32.16
N SER A 694 -14.94 -27.04 31.64
CA SER A 694 -14.35 -28.24 31.02
C SER A 694 -13.53 -27.93 29.76
N LEU A 695 -13.96 -26.94 28.97
CA LEU A 695 -13.25 -26.48 27.78
C LEU A 695 -12.01 -25.65 28.14
N LEU A 696 -12.11 -24.80 29.16
CA LEU A 696 -10.96 -24.04 29.67
C LEU A 696 -9.91 -24.96 30.30
N GLN A 697 -10.32 -26.02 31.00
CA GLN A 697 -9.42 -27.00 31.63
C GLN A 697 -8.53 -27.77 30.66
N ILE A 698 -8.95 -27.93 29.40
CA ILE A 698 -8.10 -28.53 28.37
C ILE A 698 -7.15 -27.50 27.73
N GLY A 699 -7.11 -26.28 28.23
CA GLY A 699 -6.19 -25.21 27.83
C GLY A 699 -6.73 -24.31 26.71
N LEU A 700 -8.03 -24.33 26.40
CA LEU A 700 -8.61 -23.28 25.57
C LEU A 700 -8.73 -21.97 26.38
N VAL A 701 -8.62 -20.85 25.69
CA VAL A 701 -8.67 -19.50 26.28
C VAL A 701 -9.86 -18.75 25.68
N ASP A 702 -10.63 -18.06 26.52
CA ASP A 702 -11.66 -17.12 26.04
C ASP A 702 -10.98 -15.89 25.44
N ALA A 703 -11.17 -15.68 24.13
CA ALA A 703 -10.54 -14.57 23.42
C ALA A 703 -10.98 -13.20 23.98
N TYR A 704 -12.17 -13.09 24.56
CA TYR A 704 -12.69 -11.85 25.13
C TYR A 704 -12.05 -11.49 26.48
N GLU A 705 -11.79 -12.49 27.34
CA GLU A 705 -11.24 -12.28 28.70
C GLU A 705 -9.88 -11.56 28.70
N ARG A 706 -9.08 -11.72 27.64
CA ARG A 706 -7.79 -11.03 27.52
C ARG A 706 -7.86 -9.55 27.15
N ASN A 707 -8.96 -9.11 26.54
CA ASN A 707 -9.05 -7.82 25.85
C ASN A 707 -10.38 -7.10 26.14
N GLU A 708 -10.88 -7.23 27.39
CA GLU A 708 -12.22 -6.79 27.79
C GLU A 708 -12.58 -5.37 27.32
N THR A 709 -13.74 -5.23 26.66
CA THR A 709 -14.36 -3.92 26.39
C THR A 709 -15.70 -3.85 27.10
N VAL A 710 -15.84 -2.98 28.11
CA VAL A 710 -17.03 -2.91 28.97
C VAL A 710 -18.32 -2.80 28.14
N GLY A 711 -19.17 -3.82 28.22
CA GLY A 711 -20.48 -3.84 27.58
C GLY A 711 -21.57 -3.30 28.50
N GLU A 712 -22.43 -2.41 27.99
CA GLU A 712 -23.62 -1.93 28.69
C GLU A 712 -24.83 -2.83 28.36
N THR A 713 -24.98 -3.97 29.05
CA THR A 713 -26.17 -4.83 28.87
C THR A 713 -26.56 -5.61 30.14
N THR A 714 -27.84 -5.93 30.24
CA THR A 714 -28.42 -6.81 31.27
C THR A 714 -28.55 -8.26 30.81
N LYS A 715 -28.30 -8.55 29.53
CA LYS A 715 -28.29 -9.92 28.99
C LYS A 715 -26.95 -10.60 29.33
N PRO A 716 -26.96 -11.89 29.72
CA PRO A 716 -25.73 -12.62 29.95
C PRO A 716 -25.02 -12.94 28.63
N ARG A 717 -23.69 -13.06 28.69
CA ARG A 717 -22.88 -13.54 27.56
C ARG A 717 -22.93 -15.07 27.51
N ILE A 718 -23.45 -15.60 26.41
CA ILE A 718 -23.53 -17.05 26.14
C ILE A 718 -22.90 -17.44 24.79
N ASP A 719 -22.52 -16.45 23.99
CA ASP A 719 -21.77 -16.61 22.75
C ASP A 719 -20.29 -16.36 23.02
N PHE A 720 -19.42 -17.28 22.57
CA PHE A 720 -17.98 -17.22 22.86
C PHE A 720 -17.13 -17.54 21.64
N ILE A 721 -15.87 -17.08 21.70
CA ILE A 721 -14.77 -17.51 20.83
C ILE A 721 -13.68 -18.04 21.75
N LEU A 722 -13.57 -19.37 21.85
CA LEU A 722 -12.51 -20.04 22.60
C LEU A 722 -11.40 -20.47 21.65
N VAL A 723 -10.14 -20.19 21.99
CA VAL A 723 -8.99 -20.43 21.11
C VAL A 723 -7.91 -21.25 21.79
N SER A 724 -7.11 -21.96 20.99
CA SER A 724 -5.90 -22.62 21.48
C SER A 724 -4.86 -21.61 22.00
N PRO A 725 -3.93 -22.01 22.89
CA PRO A 725 -2.95 -21.11 23.48
C PRO A 725 -2.10 -20.33 22.47
N ASP A 726 -1.70 -20.99 21.38
CA ASP A 726 -0.91 -20.39 20.29
C ASP A 726 -1.67 -19.30 19.53
N LEU A 727 -2.99 -19.42 19.39
CA LEU A 727 -3.84 -18.34 18.86
C LEU A 727 -4.11 -17.27 19.92
N ALA A 728 -4.22 -17.66 21.20
CA ALA A 728 -4.44 -16.72 22.29
C ALA A 728 -3.30 -15.70 22.43
N GLU A 729 -2.05 -16.14 22.21
CA GLU A 729 -0.86 -15.26 22.16
C GLU A 729 -0.89 -14.27 20.99
N ARG A 730 -1.63 -14.60 19.93
CA ARG A 730 -1.77 -13.78 18.71
C ARG A 730 -3.02 -12.91 18.71
N ASN A 731 -3.86 -13.02 19.74
CA ASN A 731 -5.11 -12.27 19.87
C ASN A 731 -4.80 -10.81 20.22
N SER A 732 -4.97 -9.93 19.24
CA SER A 732 -4.68 -8.49 19.34
C SER A 732 -5.86 -7.65 19.82
N ALA A 733 -7.09 -8.13 19.68
CA ALA A 733 -8.29 -7.48 20.18
C ALA A 733 -9.48 -8.46 20.21
N ALA A 734 -10.40 -8.29 21.14
CA ALA A 734 -11.69 -8.97 21.12
C ALA A 734 -12.81 -8.02 21.55
N ARG A 735 -14.03 -8.24 21.08
CA ARG A 735 -15.17 -7.34 21.35
C ARG A 735 -16.46 -8.13 21.51
N TRP A 736 -17.28 -7.70 22.45
CA TRP A 736 -18.67 -8.13 22.61
C TRP A 736 -19.57 -6.94 22.30
N PHE A 737 -20.35 -7.03 21.21
CA PHE A 737 -21.05 -5.87 20.66
C PHE A 737 -22.44 -5.69 21.28
N THR A 738 -22.52 -5.02 22.43
CA THR A 738 -23.74 -4.96 23.26
C THR A 738 -24.59 -3.69 23.09
N THR A 739 -24.39 -2.91 22.03
CA THR A 739 -25.14 -1.65 21.87
C THR A 739 -26.60 -1.91 21.46
N LYS A 740 -27.50 -0.95 21.73
CA LYS A 740 -28.92 -1.01 21.31
C LYS A 740 -29.09 -1.34 19.82
N ALA A 741 -28.22 -0.83 18.95
CA ALA A 741 -28.27 -1.12 17.53
C ALA A 741 -28.09 -2.63 17.23
N HIS A 742 -27.26 -3.33 18.01
CA HIS A 742 -27.06 -4.78 17.85
C HIS A 742 -28.22 -5.57 18.46
N GLU A 743 -28.84 -5.07 19.54
CA GLU A 743 -30.05 -5.68 20.12
C GLU A 743 -31.25 -5.64 19.16
N GLU A 744 -31.30 -4.66 18.26
CA GLU A 744 -32.31 -4.59 17.20
C GLU A 744 -32.02 -5.53 16.02
N MET A 745 -30.80 -6.07 15.91
CA MET A 745 -30.38 -6.97 14.82
C MET A 745 -30.59 -8.46 15.14
N SER A 746 -30.45 -8.85 16.41
CA SER A 746 -30.72 -10.18 16.92
C SER A 746 -30.98 -10.11 18.43
N ASP A 747 -31.62 -11.13 18.99
CA ASP A 747 -31.73 -11.27 20.45
C ASP A 747 -30.39 -11.66 21.10
N HIS A 748 -29.43 -12.14 20.31
CA HIS A 748 -28.02 -12.34 20.67
C HIS A 748 -27.13 -11.16 20.24
N PHE A 749 -25.99 -11.02 20.92
CA PHE A 749 -24.97 -10.04 20.58
C PHE A 749 -23.78 -10.73 19.89
N PRO A 750 -23.26 -10.19 18.77
CA PRO A 750 -22.10 -10.78 18.13
C PRO A 750 -20.84 -10.62 18.98
N VAL A 751 -19.90 -11.54 18.79
CA VAL A 751 -18.57 -11.52 19.40
C VAL A 751 -17.51 -11.59 18.30
N SER A 752 -16.45 -10.81 18.42
CA SER A 752 -15.30 -10.85 17.51
C SER A 752 -13.97 -11.03 18.22
N ALA A 753 -13.01 -11.63 17.53
CA ALA A 753 -11.61 -11.71 17.92
C ALA A 753 -10.69 -11.46 16.71
N ASP A 754 -9.60 -10.72 16.92
CA ASP A 754 -8.66 -10.26 15.90
C ASP A 754 -7.28 -10.89 16.12
N PHE A 755 -6.81 -11.71 15.17
CA PHE A 755 -5.54 -12.45 15.31
C PHE A 755 -4.46 -11.92 14.38
N ARG A 756 -3.27 -11.62 14.91
CA ARG A 756 -2.08 -11.32 14.11
C ARG A 756 -1.37 -12.63 13.77
N LEU A 757 -1.69 -13.20 12.61
CA LEU A 757 -1.08 -14.45 12.16
C LEU A 757 0.20 -14.16 11.36
N PRO A 758 1.26 -14.95 11.54
CA PRO A 758 2.36 -14.98 10.58
C PRO A 758 1.80 -15.43 9.23
N ALA A 759 2.33 -14.88 8.14
CA ALA A 759 1.88 -15.26 6.82
C ALA A 759 2.14 -16.75 6.56
N ILE A 760 1.22 -17.37 5.83
CA ILE A 760 1.39 -18.73 5.33
C ILE A 760 2.44 -18.64 4.23
N SER A 761 3.67 -19.11 4.52
CA SER A 761 4.71 -19.30 3.50
C SER A 761 4.11 -20.12 2.35
N SER A 762 3.98 -19.50 1.17
CA SER A 762 3.54 -20.16 -0.07
C SER A 762 4.58 -21.13 -0.64
N LYS A 763 5.64 -21.44 0.12
CA LYS A 763 6.52 -22.57 -0.17
C LYS A 763 5.92 -23.85 0.40
N GLN A 764 4.97 -24.44 -0.34
CA GLN A 764 4.78 -25.89 -0.40
C GLN A 764 4.30 -26.30 -1.79
#